data_AF-A0A3M1D5W5-F1
#
_entry.id   AF-A0A3M1D5W5-F1
#
_cell.length_a   1.000
_cell.length_b   1.000
_cell.length_c   1.000
_cell.angle_alpha   90.00
_cell.angle_beta   90.00
_cell.angle_gamma   90.00
#
_symmetry.space_group_name_H-M   'P 1'
#
loop_
_entity.id
_entity.type
_entity.pdbx_description
1 polymer ?
#
loop_
_entity_poly.entity_id
_entity_poly.type
_entity_poly.pdbx_seq_one_letter_code
_entity_poly.pdbx_strand_id
1 'polypeptide(L)'
;FRWGGLPVGMLLLASTREDAFQPDAHRLLDMLANQAAELIGGLRRQLGEERQRLDAMLKSLADGVIMVDDDEQVAVINPAARRLLGIEDSEEVTTRYLKETLGFYPFELVKGWQASEGRSVREEVKLGDRLVHSIVSPVSQDGKVIGVAVVLRDVTEERRLLERKEEFISIVSHELRTPLTSIGGAIDLLLSNFAGPLNQKQKHYLGLARAGCEKMNMLVDELLDLRRLEQGRMKMDMRPMDLSGLVAQVAESFRAAAMNKGVRLGLAEAEQVQIMGDRNRLHQVLNNLLSNALKFVTEGGNIEVEVFTSPDMPGLVGVSVFNDGEEIPEKDHRRIFDKFEQAKNSRSGKVSGSGLGLAICKSIVEAHGGRIWVESGRGTGTRFIFTLPAHAGADKRPGTAGRPPPRFKGTPRLLVVDDDLAFTYVVKGYLMGCGFEVDVAHDGAAAVHLCREKKPELIIMDIRMPSPDGLDTVDALKHDPKTRNIPVLVVSGACDENSAAQAGTAGFMPKPLEMEELRNRIEQILLENASTAKRLNILVVDDDPAIRDICREVLEGQGFATLEASSGKDAVELARNNRVDAVLLDLMLPDFDGFQVTEMLRRLQNTEDVPIIFISARGQTSDKVRALRLGADDYVVKPFDAMELGARVEAVIKRKERETDASPTTRLPGSAALEREVGKRLAAGEKFYLCYLDLDNLKAYNDYYGYARADGVIRQTASIIRRAVETHGGQDDFLAHIAGDDFVLITGPERLESIAAEVIKNFDRVIPLFYEPEDQQRGFIEAMDRFGQMRRFGIMSISLAAVLVDPEKYSSHSEISEVAARLKLEAKKREGSVLVKE
;
A
#
# COMPACT_ATOMS: atom_id res chain seq x y z
N PHE A 1 56.94 -23.30 36.08
CA PHE A 1 56.33 -24.49 35.44
C PHE A 1 56.68 -24.55 33.95
N ARG A 2 56.60 -25.74 33.35
CA ARG A 2 57.06 -26.02 31.99
C ARG A 2 55.98 -26.76 31.20
N TRP A 3 55.91 -26.53 29.89
CA TRP A 3 55.05 -27.25 28.96
C TRP A 3 55.90 -27.70 27.77
N GLY A 4 55.89 -28.99 27.45
CA GLY A 4 56.76 -29.55 26.41
C GLY A 4 58.26 -29.33 26.66
N GLY A 5 58.68 -29.19 27.92
CA GLY A 5 60.08 -28.92 28.31
C GLY A 5 60.49 -27.45 28.32
N LEU A 6 59.69 -26.55 27.73
CA LEU A 6 59.93 -25.10 27.70
C LEU A 6 59.35 -24.41 28.94
N PRO A 7 60.06 -23.46 29.57
CA PRO A 7 59.54 -22.67 30.68
C PRO A 7 58.41 -21.75 30.17
N VAL A 8 57.20 -21.94 30.70
CA VAL A 8 56.01 -21.15 30.35
C VAL A 8 55.82 -19.96 31.29
N GLY A 9 56.23 -20.12 32.56
CA GLY A 9 56.12 -19.09 33.58
C GLY A 9 56.69 -19.54 34.92
N MET A 10 56.82 -18.60 35.85
CA MET A 10 57.26 -18.84 37.22
C MET A 10 56.14 -18.44 38.17
N LEU A 11 55.76 -19.35 39.07
CA LEU A 11 54.78 -19.06 40.11
C LEU A 11 55.57 -18.83 41.40
N LEU A 12 55.48 -17.63 41.97
CA LEU A 12 56.20 -17.25 43.17
C LEU A 12 55.19 -17.09 44.30
N LEU A 13 55.37 -17.88 45.36
CA LEU A 13 54.50 -17.88 46.53
C LEU A 13 55.34 -17.53 47.75
N ALA A 14 54.85 -16.57 48.52
CA ALA A 14 55.46 -16.15 49.77
C ALA A 14 54.41 -16.21 50.89
N SER A 15 54.84 -16.62 52.08
CA SER A 15 54.01 -16.62 53.28
C SER A 15 54.80 -16.01 54.43
N THR A 16 54.11 -15.26 55.28
CA THR A 16 54.69 -14.66 56.49
C THR A 16 54.63 -15.58 57.71
N ARG A 17 54.07 -16.79 57.57
CA ARG A 17 54.00 -17.81 58.63
C ARG A 17 55.12 -18.85 58.46
N GLU A 18 55.82 -19.16 59.55
CA GLU A 18 56.74 -20.32 59.61
C GLU A 18 55.95 -21.62 59.36
N ASP A 19 56.52 -22.54 58.58
CA ASP A 19 55.92 -23.82 58.15
C ASP A 19 54.60 -23.76 57.34
N ALA A 20 54.30 -22.63 56.70
CA ALA A 20 53.07 -22.46 55.94
C ALA A 20 52.88 -23.42 54.75
N PHE A 21 53.98 -23.95 54.20
CA PHE A 21 53.94 -24.87 53.05
C PHE A 21 54.37 -26.27 53.46
N GLN A 22 53.42 -27.05 53.98
CA GLN A 22 53.66 -28.46 54.27
C GLN A 22 53.86 -29.28 52.98
N PRO A 23 54.43 -30.50 53.04
CA PRO A 23 54.74 -31.33 51.87
C PRO A 23 53.53 -31.58 50.95
N ASP A 24 52.33 -31.70 51.52
CA ASP A 24 51.09 -31.86 50.74
C ASP A 24 50.70 -30.60 49.96
N ALA A 25 51.03 -29.41 50.49
CA ALA A 25 50.84 -28.15 49.78
C ALA A 25 51.75 -28.04 48.55
N HIS A 26 52.97 -28.60 48.60
CA HIS A 26 53.87 -28.63 47.44
C HIS A 26 53.28 -29.45 46.29
N ARG A 27 52.71 -30.63 46.59
CA ARG A 27 52.05 -31.48 45.59
C ARG A 27 50.85 -30.80 44.95
N LEU A 28 50.04 -30.10 45.74
CA LEU A 28 48.88 -29.35 45.25
C LEU A 28 49.33 -28.17 44.35
N LEU A 29 50.39 -27.47 44.74
CA LEU A 29 50.95 -26.37 43.95
C LEU A 29 51.57 -26.85 42.63
N ASP A 30 52.28 -27.98 42.63
CA ASP A 30 52.79 -28.59 41.41
C ASP A 30 51.64 -29.02 40.48
N MET A 31 50.57 -29.58 41.03
CA MET A 31 49.37 -29.94 40.27
C MET A 31 48.72 -28.70 39.62
N LEU A 32 48.51 -27.62 40.38
CA LEU A 32 47.95 -26.37 39.87
C LEU A 32 48.86 -25.71 38.84
N ALA A 33 50.17 -25.71 39.06
CA ALA A 33 51.13 -25.13 38.14
C ALA A 33 51.21 -25.91 36.81
N ASN A 34 51.06 -27.24 36.85
CA ASN A 34 50.98 -28.08 35.66
C ASN A 34 49.65 -27.89 34.90
N GLN A 35 48.52 -27.82 35.61
CA GLN A 35 47.22 -27.50 35.00
C GLN A 35 47.23 -26.12 34.33
N ALA A 36 47.81 -25.10 34.99
CA ALA A 36 47.97 -23.78 34.39
C ALA A 36 48.89 -23.81 33.15
N ALA A 37 49.97 -24.60 33.18
CA ALA A 37 50.86 -24.79 32.04
C ALA A 37 50.14 -25.40 30.83
N GLU A 38 49.30 -26.42 31.06
CA GLU A 38 48.50 -27.06 30.01
C GLU A 38 47.45 -26.13 29.42
N LEU A 39 46.73 -25.38 30.25
CA LEU A 39 45.73 -24.41 29.78
C LEU A 39 46.36 -23.30 28.94
N ILE A 40 47.48 -22.71 29.40
CA ILE A 40 48.21 -21.67 28.65
C ILE A 40 48.80 -22.23 27.36
N GLY A 41 49.34 -23.46 27.39
CA GLY A 41 49.84 -24.14 26.20
C GLY A 41 48.74 -24.41 25.17
N GLY A 42 47.55 -24.83 25.64
CA GLY A 42 46.37 -25.02 24.82
C GLY A 42 45.89 -23.72 24.16
N LEU A 43 45.75 -22.64 24.93
CA LEU A 43 45.39 -21.30 24.44
C LEU A 43 46.37 -20.78 23.38
N ARG A 44 47.69 -20.90 23.61
CA ARG A 44 48.69 -20.50 22.62
C ARG A 44 48.61 -21.30 21.33
N ARG A 45 48.34 -22.60 21.42
CA ARG A 45 48.17 -23.45 20.23
C ARG A 45 46.93 -23.01 19.45
N GLN A 46 45.79 -22.84 20.13
CA GLN A 46 44.55 -22.40 19.49
C GLN A 46 44.70 -21.03 18.82
N LEU A 47 45.33 -20.07 19.50
CA LEU A 47 45.60 -18.75 18.93
C LEU A 47 46.55 -18.81 17.72
N GLY A 48 47.53 -19.73 17.77
CA GLY A 48 48.44 -19.99 16.66
C GLY A 48 47.73 -20.61 15.45
N GLU A 49 46.87 -21.60 15.68
CA GLU A 49 46.05 -22.24 14.64
C GLU A 49 45.08 -21.26 14.00
N GLU A 50 44.39 -20.43 14.80
CA GLU A 50 43.51 -19.37 14.30
C GLU A 50 44.29 -18.34 13.46
N ARG A 51 45.44 -17.87 13.95
CA ARG A 51 46.29 -16.93 13.22
C ARG A 51 46.79 -17.52 11.90
N GLN A 52 47.20 -18.78 11.90
CA GLN A 52 47.65 -19.47 10.69
C GLN A 52 46.50 -19.65 9.69
N ARG A 53 45.28 -19.91 10.18
CA ARG A 53 44.09 -20.02 9.35
C ARG A 53 43.71 -18.68 8.69
N LEU A 54 43.76 -17.58 9.45
CA LEU A 54 43.51 -16.22 8.93
C LEU A 54 44.55 -15.81 7.88
N ASP A 55 45.84 -16.07 8.15
CA ASP A 55 46.92 -15.79 7.20
C ASP A 55 46.80 -16.63 5.91
N ALA A 56 46.44 -17.91 6.04
CA ALA A 56 46.17 -18.77 4.89
C ALA A 56 44.97 -18.28 4.05
N MET A 57 43.89 -17.83 4.70
CA MET A 57 42.75 -17.23 4.01
C MET A 57 43.17 -15.99 3.23
N LEU A 58 43.84 -15.03 3.88
CA LEU A 58 44.31 -13.79 3.25
C LEU A 58 45.24 -14.05 2.05
N LYS A 59 46.13 -15.04 2.17
CA LYS A 59 47.04 -15.45 1.09
C LYS A 59 46.32 -16.12 -0.09
N SER A 60 45.20 -16.79 0.17
CA SER A 60 44.41 -17.49 -0.86
C SER A 60 43.43 -16.60 -1.63
N LEU A 61 43.17 -15.38 -1.12
CA LEU A 61 42.26 -14.44 -1.79
C LEU A 61 42.81 -14.04 -3.17
N ALA A 62 41.90 -14.00 -4.15
CA ALA A 62 42.21 -13.55 -5.50
C ALA A 62 42.34 -12.01 -5.58
N ASP A 63 41.55 -11.30 -4.77
CA ASP A 63 41.61 -9.84 -4.67
C ASP A 63 42.78 -9.41 -3.79
N GLY A 64 43.39 -8.27 -4.15
CA GLY A 64 44.42 -7.64 -3.35
C GLY A 64 43.83 -7.04 -2.09
N VAL A 65 44.42 -7.32 -0.93
CA VAL A 65 44.01 -6.75 0.35
C VAL A 65 45.22 -6.06 0.98
N ILE A 66 45.02 -4.81 1.36
CA ILE A 66 46.00 -3.97 2.06
C ILE A 66 45.30 -3.41 3.30
N MET A 67 45.93 -3.53 4.46
CA MET A 67 45.48 -2.89 5.68
C MET A 67 46.56 -1.93 6.15
N VAL A 68 46.17 -0.69 6.40
CA VAL A 68 47.01 0.34 7.00
C VAL A 68 46.50 0.59 8.41
N ASP A 69 47.38 0.61 9.41
CA ASP A 69 47.03 0.88 10.80
C ASP A 69 46.89 2.39 11.09
N ASP A 70 46.59 2.75 12.33
CA ASP A 70 46.43 4.14 12.78
C ASP A 70 47.74 4.95 12.84
N ASP A 71 48.90 4.29 12.78
CA ASP A 71 50.23 4.89 12.65
C ASP A 71 50.65 5.10 11.18
N GLU A 72 49.70 4.93 10.24
CA GLU A 72 49.89 5.04 8.80
C GLU A 72 50.96 4.06 8.26
N GLN A 73 51.11 2.88 8.88
CA GLN A 73 51.97 1.80 8.41
C GLN A 73 51.16 0.67 7.80
N VAL A 74 51.75 -0.02 6.81
CA VAL A 74 51.09 -1.16 6.15
C VAL A 74 51.17 -2.37 7.08
N ALA A 75 50.10 -2.60 7.84
CA ALA A 75 49.98 -3.72 8.78
C ALA A 75 49.81 -5.08 8.06
N VAL A 76 49.08 -5.10 6.94
CA VAL A 76 48.84 -6.32 6.17
C VAL A 76 48.89 -6.00 4.68
N ILE A 77 49.59 -6.84 3.92
CA ILE A 77 49.48 -6.86 2.46
C ILE A 77 49.52 -8.30 1.97
N ASN A 78 48.50 -8.73 1.24
CA ASN A 78 48.45 -10.09 0.72
C ASN A 78 49.23 -10.23 -0.61
N PRO A 79 49.57 -11.46 -1.03
CA PRO A 79 50.29 -11.70 -2.28
C PRO A 79 49.55 -11.22 -3.53
N ALA A 80 48.21 -11.20 -3.51
CA ALA A 80 47.42 -10.66 -4.63
C ALA A 80 47.62 -9.14 -4.78
N ALA A 81 47.64 -8.37 -3.68
CA ALA A 81 47.91 -6.94 -3.70
C ALA A 81 49.34 -6.65 -4.17
N ARG A 82 50.34 -7.39 -3.70
CA ARG A 82 51.73 -7.26 -4.18
C ARG A 82 51.82 -7.47 -5.69
N ARG A 83 51.17 -8.51 -6.23
CA ARG A 83 51.12 -8.78 -7.68
C ARG A 83 50.40 -7.69 -8.47
N LEU A 84 49.32 -7.12 -7.94
CA LEU A 84 48.57 -6.04 -8.62
C LEU A 84 49.33 -4.72 -8.61
N LEU A 85 50.08 -4.44 -7.55
CA LEU A 85 50.91 -3.24 -7.41
C LEU A 85 52.29 -3.39 -8.09
N GLY A 86 52.69 -4.61 -8.48
CA GLY A 86 53.98 -4.87 -9.11
C GLY A 86 55.17 -4.89 -8.16
N ILE A 87 54.93 -5.22 -6.88
CA ILE A 87 55.93 -5.22 -5.81
C ILE A 87 56.52 -6.62 -5.66
N GLU A 88 57.85 -6.73 -5.50
CA GLU A 88 58.50 -8.00 -5.19
C GLU A 88 58.22 -8.45 -3.74
N ASP A 89 58.21 -9.76 -3.47
CA ASP A 89 57.90 -10.31 -2.14
C ASP A 89 58.90 -9.89 -1.05
N SER A 90 60.11 -9.44 -1.43
CA SER A 90 61.17 -9.01 -0.51
C SER A 90 61.18 -7.50 -0.20
N GLU A 91 60.36 -6.72 -0.88
CA GLU A 91 60.35 -5.26 -0.76
C GLU A 91 59.39 -4.79 0.34
N GLU A 92 59.84 -3.85 1.19
CA GLU A 92 59.00 -3.21 2.19
C GLU A 92 58.05 -2.21 1.54
N VAL A 93 56.75 -2.34 1.82
CA VAL A 93 55.72 -1.48 1.25
C VAL A 93 55.44 -0.33 2.20
N THR A 94 55.76 0.89 1.79
CA THR A 94 55.46 2.10 2.55
C THR A 94 54.14 2.72 2.10
N THR A 95 53.48 3.44 3.00
CA THR A 95 52.27 4.24 2.67
C THR A 95 52.55 5.31 1.61
N ARG A 96 53.78 5.80 1.52
CA ARG A 96 54.23 6.71 0.44
C ARG A 96 54.18 6.04 -0.93
N TYR A 97 54.68 4.81 -1.04
CA TYR A 97 54.60 4.02 -2.26
C TYR A 97 53.15 3.80 -2.68
N LEU A 98 52.28 3.41 -1.74
CA LEU A 98 50.84 3.23 -2.02
C LEU A 98 50.18 4.51 -2.53
N LYS A 99 50.54 5.68 -1.98
CA LYS A 99 50.03 6.97 -2.45
C LYS A 99 50.44 7.26 -3.89
N GLU A 100 51.71 7.04 -4.22
CA GLU A 100 52.26 7.28 -5.55
C GLU A 100 51.66 6.31 -6.58
N THR A 101 51.42 5.06 -6.19
CA THR A 101 50.88 4.01 -7.08
C THR A 101 49.36 4.09 -7.25
N LEU A 102 48.60 4.35 -6.18
CA LEU A 102 47.13 4.43 -6.23
C LEU A 102 46.61 5.81 -6.64
N GLY A 103 47.45 6.85 -6.55
CA GLY A 103 47.09 8.24 -6.92
C GLY A 103 46.27 8.98 -5.85
N PHE A 104 45.95 8.34 -4.73
CA PHE A 104 45.26 8.94 -3.59
C PHE A 104 45.81 8.39 -2.27
N TYR A 105 45.55 9.10 -1.16
CA TYR A 105 45.88 8.61 0.18
C TYR A 105 44.67 7.87 0.78
N PRO A 106 44.76 6.55 1.07
CA PRO A 106 43.63 5.79 1.59
C PRO A 106 43.03 6.38 2.88
N PHE A 107 43.86 6.97 3.73
CA PHE A 107 43.43 7.65 4.95
C PHE A 107 42.70 8.97 4.70
N GLU A 108 43.03 9.72 3.64
CA GLU A 108 42.35 10.99 3.33
C GLU A 108 40.90 10.77 2.89
N LEU A 109 40.63 9.67 2.18
CA LEU A 109 39.28 9.34 1.68
C LEU A 109 38.30 8.97 2.80
N VAL A 110 38.80 8.54 3.95
CA VAL A 110 38.01 8.07 5.10
C VAL A 110 38.14 9.03 6.30
N LYS A 111 38.92 10.10 6.16
CA LYS A 111 39.18 11.10 7.21
C LYS A 111 37.88 11.83 7.56
N GLY A 112 37.46 11.69 8.82
CA GLY A 112 36.24 12.31 9.35
C GLY A 112 35.01 11.39 9.40
N TRP A 113 35.13 10.13 8.99
CA TRP A 113 34.05 9.15 9.13
C TRP A 113 33.98 8.60 10.57
N GLN A 114 32.78 8.49 11.14
CA GLN A 114 32.55 7.87 12.44
C GLN A 114 32.48 6.34 12.30
N ALA A 115 32.94 5.61 13.31
CA ALA A 115 33.08 4.15 13.31
C ALA A 115 31.78 3.35 13.07
N SER A 116 30.62 3.99 13.10
CA SER A 116 29.29 3.39 12.93
C SER A 116 28.77 3.36 11.49
N GLU A 117 29.44 3.99 10.52
CA GLU A 117 28.80 4.24 9.21
C GLU A 117 28.92 3.10 8.17
N GLY A 118 29.82 2.13 8.32
CA GLY A 118 29.96 1.00 7.37
C GLY A 118 30.14 1.42 5.90
N ARG A 119 30.56 2.67 5.66
CA ARG A 119 30.72 3.24 4.32
C ARG A 119 32.01 2.73 3.68
N SER A 120 32.00 2.60 2.36
CA SER A 120 33.17 2.27 1.55
C SER A 120 33.24 3.23 0.35
N VAL A 121 34.42 3.78 0.05
CA VAL A 121 34.67 4.54 -1.17
C VAL A 121 35.12 3.58 -2.27
N ARG A 122 34.60 3.76 -3.49
CA ARG A 122 35.08 3.01 -4.67
C ARG A 122 35.74 3.97 -5.64
N GLU A 123 36.98 3.68 -6.00
CA GLU A 123 37.75 4.43 -6.98
C GLU A 123 38.27 3.49 -8.07
N GLU A 124 38.32 4.00 -9.31
CA GLU A 124 38.94 3.29 -10.42
C GLU A 124 40.39 3.76 -10.58
N VAL A 125 41.33 2.83 -10.42
CA VAL A 125 42.77 3.09 -10.51
C VAL A 125 43.35 2.32 -11.67
N LYS A 126 44.11 3.01 -12.52
CA LYS A 126 44.88 2.37 -13.59
C LYS A 126 46.28 2.06 -13.09
N LEU A 127 46.59 0.77 -12.93
CA LEU A 127 47.89 0.27 -12.48
C LEU A 127 48.63 -0.38 -13.66
N GLY A 128 49.53 0.39 -14.29
CA GLY A 128 50.18 -0.02 -15.54
C GLY A 128 49.14 -0.28 -16.65
N ASP A 129 49.07 -1.52 -17.13
CA ASP A 129 48.12 -1.98 -18.17
C ASP A 129 46.81 -2.54 -17.59
N ARG A 130 46.65 -2.54 -16.27
CA ARG A 130 45.48 -3.09 -15.58
C ARG A 130 44.55 -1.99 -15.10
N LEU A 131 43.25 -2.25 -15.16
CA LEU A 131 42.22 -1.44 -14.53
C LEU A 131 41.80 -2.15 -13.24
N VAL A 132 41.95 -1.45 -12.11
CA VAL A 132 41.69 -2.01 -10.78
C VAL A 132 40.65 -1.17 -10.08
N HIS A 133 39.61 -1.82 -9.57
CA HIS A 133 38.66 -1.21 -8.64
C HIS A 133 39.26 -1.24 -7.25
N SER A 134 39.43 -0.07 -6.64
CA SER A 134 39.89 0.09 -5.27
C SER A 134 38.70 0.40 -4.36
N ILE A 135 38.43 -0.47 -3.40
CA ILE A 135 37.40 -0.29 -2.38
C ILE A 135 38.09 0.04 -1.05
N VAL A 136 37.87 1.24 -0.53
CA VAL A 136 38.49 1.75 0.69
C VAL A 136 37.45 1.78 1.81
N SER A 137 37.72 1.08 2.91
CA SER A 137 36.79 0.94 4.05
C SER A 137 37.52 1.18 5.38
N PRO A 138 36.93 1.91 6.35
CA PRO A 138 37.49 2.01 7.69
C PRO A 138 37.43 0.67 8.42
N VAL A 139 38.47 0.36 9.20
CA VAL A 139 38.47 -0.75 10.15
C VAL A 139 38.29 -0.17 11.54
N SER A 140 37.24 -0.58 12.25
CA SER A 140 36.93 -0.10 13.59
C SER A 140 36.91 -1.22 14.62
N GLN A 141 37.35 -0.92 15.84
CA GLN A 141 37.26 -1.77 17.02
C GLN A 141 36.75 -0.91 18.18
N ASP A 142 35.70 -1.37 18.88
CA ASP A 142 35.08 -0.68 20.01
C ASP A 142 34.69 0.80 19.73
N GLY A 143 34.23 1.09 18.51
CA GLY A 143 33.81 2.44 18.11
C GLY A 143 34.96 3.40 17.77
N LYS A 144 36.22 2.93 17.78
CA LYS A 144 37.39 3.69 17.33
C LYS A 144 37.90 3.12 16.00
N VAL A 145 38.24 4.00 15.06
CA VAL A 145 38.91 3.61 13.81
C VAL A 145 40.35 3.23 14.15
N ILE A 146 40.72 1.98 13.87
CA ILE A 146 42.04 1.39 14.13
C ILE A 146 42.87 1.22 12.84
N GLY A 147 42.31 1.58 11.69
CA GLY A 147 43.00 1.50 10.41
C GLY A 147 42.06 1.64 9.21
N VAL A 148 42.61 1.43 8.02
CA VAL A 148 41.89 1.45 6.74
C VAL A 148 42.23 0.18 5.95
N ALA A 149 41.19 -0.51 5.48
CA ALA A 149 41.31 -1.64 4.57
C ALA A 149 41.07 -1.19 3.12
N VAL A 150 42.01 -1.51 2.23
CA VAL A 150 41.91 -1.28 0.80
C VAL A 150 41.85 -2.64 0.10
N VAL A 151 40.76 -2.86 -0.65
CA VAL A 151 40.58 -4.05 -1.49
C VAL A 151 40.76 -3.64 -2.95
N LEU A 152 41.71 -4.28 -3.61
CA LEU A 152 42.05 -4.08 -5.02
C LEU A 152 41.54 -5.25 -5.85
N ARG A 153 40.61 -4.99 -6.77
CA ARG A 153 40.06 -6.00 -7.67
C ARG A 153 40.42 -5.69 -9.12
N ASP A 154 41.06 -6.65 -9.78
CA ASP A 154 41.38 -6.55 -11.21
C ASP A 154 40.12 -6.72 -12.04
N VAL A 155 39.70 -5.65 -12.73
CA VAL A 155 38.50 -5.63 -13.58
C VAL A 155 38.88 -5.49 -15.06
N THR A 156 40.17 -5.66 -15.40
CA THR A 156 40.70 -5.39 -16.74
C THR A 156 39.99 -6.20 -17.83
N GLU A 157 39.86 -7.51 -17.65
CA GLU A 157 39.25 -8.39 -18.66
C GLU A 157 37.73 -8.21 -18.73
N GLU A 158 37.06 -8.05 -17.59
CA GLU A 158 35.62 -7.73 -17.55
C GLU A 158 35.34 -6.44 -18.32
N ARG A 159 36.16 -5.39 -18.10
CA ARG A 159 36.02 -4.11 -18.78
C ARG A 159 36.33 -4.22 -20.27
N ARG A 160 37.40 -4.89 -20.66
CA ARG A 160 37.75 -5.13 -22.07
C ARG A 160 36.67 -5.93 -22.80
N LEU A 161 36.06 -6.92 -22.15
CA LEU A 161 34.94 -7.68 -22.73
C LEU A 161 33.71 -6.80 -22.93
N LEU A 162 33.40 -5.94 -21.97
CA LEU A 162 32.32 -4.95 -22.07
C LEU A 162 32.57 -3.97 -23.23
N GLU A 163 33.76 -3.40 -23.32
CA GLU A 163 34.16 -2.45 -24.37
C GLU A 163 34.16 -3.10 -25.76
N ARG A 164 34.73 -4.31 -25.90
CA ARG A 164 34.69 -5.07 -27.16
C ARG A 164 33.27 -5.41 -27.58
N LYS A 165 32.40 -5.74 -26.63
CA LYS A 165 30.98 -5.99 -26.91
C LYS A 165 30.28 -4.72 -27.41
N GLU A 166 30.63 -3.55 -26.89
CA GLU A 166 30.09 -2.26 -27.35
C GLU A 166 30.60 -1.88 -28.75
N GLU A 167 31.91 -1.97 -28.95
CA GLU A 167 32.55 -1.71 -30.23
C GLU A 167 32.00 -2.65 -31.30
N PHE A 168 31.89 -3.96 -30.99
CA PHE A 168 31.33 -4.96 -31.90
C PHE A 168 29.90 -4.62 -32.32
N ILE A 169 29.02 -4.26 -31.38
CA ILE A 169 27.62 -3.91 -31.71
C ILE A 169 27.57 -2.63 -32.54
N SER A 170 28.41 -1.63 -32.24
CA SER A 170 28.49 -0.39 -33.03
C SER A 170 28.97 -0.65 -34.46
N ILE A 171 30.01 -1.48 -34.62
CA ILE A 171 30.53 -1.89 -35.92
C ILE A 171 29.46 -2.68 -36.68
N VAL A 172 28.87 -3.72 -36.08
CA VAL A 172 27.83 -4.52 -36.72
C VAL A 172 26.64 -3.66 -37.15
N SER A 173 26.23 -2.70 -36.33
CA SER A 173 25.13 -1.79 -36.69
C SER A 173 25.48 -0.92 -37.89
N HIS A 174 26.70 -0.39 -37.94
CA HIS A 174 27.19 0.38 -39.10
C HIS A 174 27.31 -0.49 -40.36
N GLU A 175 27.88 -1.68 -40.23
CA GLU A 175 28.07 -2.66 -41.31
C GLU A 175 26.75 -3.24 -41.82
N LEU A 176 25.70 -3.29 -41.00
CA LEU A 176 24.36 -3.66 -41.45
C LEU A 176 23.64 -2.48 -42.10
N ARG A 177 23.82 -1.26 -41.59
CA ARG A 177 23.14 -0.07 -42.12
C ARG A 177 23.61 0.28 -43.53
N THR A 178 24.92 0.28 -43.79
CA THR A 178 25.48 0.62 -45.11
C THR A 178 24.87 -0.18 -46.27
N PRO A 179 24.85 -1.53 -46.26
CA PRO A 179 24.24 -2.30 -47.33
C PRO A 179 22.73 -2.11 -47.40
N LEU A 180 22.03 -1.97 -46.26
CA LEU A 180 20.59 -1.71 -46.24
C LEU A 180 20.23 -0.35 -46.85
N THR A 181 21.02 0.68 -46.61
CA THR A 181 20.85 2.00 -47.23
C THR A 181 21.11 1.94 -48.73
N SER A 182 22.14 1.22 -49.18
CA SER A 182 22.42 1.05 -50.61
C SER A 182 21.33 0.26 -51.34
N ILE A 183 20.86 -0.86 -50.75
CA ILE A 183 19.76 -1.67 -51.31
C ILE A 183 18.47 -0.86 -51.33
N GLY A 184 18.16 -0.17 -50.23
CA GLY A 184 17.00 0.71 -50.14
C GLY A 184 17.03 1.82 -51.18
N GLY A 185 18.16 2.50 -51.36
CA GLY A 185 18.33 3.56 -52.36
C GLY A 185 18.22 3.07 -53.79
N ALA A 186 18.76 1.87 -54.10
CA ALA A 186 18.58 1.25 -55.41
C ALA A 186 17.10 0.91 -55.69
N ILE A 187 16.37 0.44 -54.69
CA ILE A 187 14.94 0.18 -54.78
C ILE A 187 14.15 1.49 -54.99
N ASP A 188 14.52 2.58 -54.31
CA ASP A 188 13.87 3.88 -54.48
C ASP A 188 14.05 4.41 -55.91
N LEU A 189 15.26 4.31 -56.48
CA LEU A 189 15.53 4.69 -57.87
C LEU A 189 14.66 3.90 -58.87
N LEU A 190 14.46 2.60 -58.62
CA LEU A 190 13.58 1.76 -59.42
C LEU A 190 12.10 2.19 -59.26
N LEU A 191 11.63 2.37 -58.03
CA LEU A 191 10.24 2.75 -57.73
C LEU A 191 9.87 4.15 -58.26
N SER A 192 10.83 5.08 -58.31
CA SER A 192 10.69 6.41 -58.91
C SER A 192 10.79 6.42 -60.44
N ASN A 193 10.86 5.26 -61.10
CA ASN A 193 10.99 5.07 -62.56
C ASN A 193 12.26 5.68 -63.18
N PHE A 194 13.31 5.98 -62.42
CA PHE A 194 14.57 6.51 -62.98
C PHE A 194 15.31 5.47 -63.85
N ALA A 195 15.04 4.18 -63.64
CA ALA A 195 15.60 3.07 -64.41
C ALA A 195 14.63 2.48 -65.45
N GLY A 196 13.53 3.19 -65.76
CA GLY A 196 12.53 2.78 -66.74
C GLY A 196 11.15 2.45 -66.12
N PRO A 197 10.13 2.20 -66.97
CA PRO A 197 8.77 1.95 -66.52
C PRO A 197 8.62 0.56 -65.87
N LEU A 198 8.15 0.53 -64.62
CA LEU A 198 7.85 -0.72 -63.90
C LEU A 198 6.40 -1.17 -64.11
N ASN A 199 6.21 -2.49 -64.29
CA ASN A 199 4.88 -3.10 -64.26
C ASN A 199 4.34 -3.24 -62.82
N GLN A 200 3.03 -3.50 -62.67
CA GLN A 200 2.39 -3.56 -61.34
C GLN A 200 3.00 -4.63 -60.41
N LYS A 201 3.35 -5.82 -60.93
CA LYS A 201 3.97 -6.88 -60.12
C LYS A 201 5.37 -6.48 -59.64
N GLN A 202 6.17 -5.84 -60.50
CA GLN A 202 7.50 -5.34 -60.16
C GLN A 202 7.43 -4.26 -59.07
N LYS A 203 6.50 -3.30 -59.20
CA LYS A 203 6.25 -2.28 -58.16
C LYS A 203 5.87 -2.92 -56.82
N HIS A 204 5.02 -3.95 -56.84
CA HIS A 204 4.64 -4.67 -55.62
C HIS A 204 5.82 -5.36 -54.94
N TYR A 205 6.65 -6.12 -55.67
CA TYR A 205 7.81 -6.81 -55.09
C TYR A 205 8.89 -5.83 -54.59
N LEU A 206 9.15 -4.75 -55.34
CA LEU A 206 10.08 -3.71 -54.92
C LEU A 206 9.57 -2.98 -53.66
N GLY A 207 8.26 -2.71 -53.57
CA GLY A 207 7.64 -2.18 -52.36
C GLY A 207 7.82 -3.12 -51.15
N LEU A 208 7.66 -4.43 -51.35
CA LEU A 208 7.88 -5.43 -50.31
C LEU A 208 9.35 -5.45 -49.83
N ALA A 209 10.29 -5.41 -50.76
CA ALA A 209 11.73 -5.38 -50.47
C ALA A 209 12.12 -4.08 -49.74
N ARG A 210 11.54 -2.94 -50.14
CA ARG A 210 11.75 -1.65 -49.48
C ARG A 210 11.27 -1.66 -48.03
N ALA A 211 10.04 -2.13 -47.81
CA ALA A 211 9.48 -2.28 -46.48
C ALA A 211 10.33 -3.22 -45.59
N GLY A 212 10.91 -4.26 -46.19
CA GLY A 212 11.87 -5.14 -45.52
C GLY A 212 13.15 -4.44 -45.07
N CYS A 213 13.74 -3.59 -45.93
CA CYS A 213 14.94 -2.81 -45.61
C CYS A 213 14.69 -1.79 -44.51
N GLU A 214 13.56 -1.07 -44.58
CA GLU A 214 13.14 -0.11 -43.54
C GLU A 214 12.93 -0.80 -42.19
N LYS A 215 12.28 -1.98 -42.20
CA LYS A 215 12.10 -2.79 -40.99
C LYS A 215 13.42 -3.23 -40.36
N MET A 216 14.40 -3.64 -41.17
CA MET A 216 15.73 -4.01 -40.65
C MET A 216 16.48 -2.80 -40.07
N ASN A 217 16.41 -1.63 -40.70
CA ASN A 217 17.00 -0.42 -40.14
C ASN A 217 16.37 -0.07 -38.78
N MET A 218 15.03 -0.14 -38.66
CA MET A 218 14.36 0.08 -37.37
C MET A 218 14.82 -0.91 -36.29
N LEU A 219 14.98 -2.18 -36.61
CA LEU A 219 15.45 -3.18 -35.63
C LEU A 219 16.90 -2.94 -35.18
N VAL A 220 17.77 -2.50 -36.10
CA VAL A 220 19.15 -2.11 -35.76
C VAL A 220 19.15 -0.90 -34.83
N ASP A 221 18.30 0.08 -35.10
CA ASP A 221 18.16 1.27 -34.24
C ASP A 221 17.56 0.92 -32.86
N GLU A 222 16.54 0.04 -32.79
CA GLU A 222 15.98 -0.48 -31.52
C GLU A 222 17.04 -1.20 -30.68
N LEU A 223 17.91 -2.01 -31.30
CA LEU A 223 18.99 -2.72 -30.63
C LEU A 223 20.02 -1.75 -30.03
N LEU A 224 20.38 -0.70 -30.77
CA LEU A 224 21.30 0.33 -30.30
C LEU A 224 20.70 1.16 -29.17
N ASP A 225 19.41 1.52 -29.27
CA ASP A 225 18.70 2.25 -28.22
C ASP A 225 18.64 1.44 -26.92
N LEU A 226 18.40 0.12 -27.00
CA LEU A 226 18.41 -0.76 -25.83
C LEU A 226 19.77 -0.78 -25.10
N ARG A 227 20.88 -0.75 -25.83
CA ARG A 227 22.22 -0.76 -25.22
C ARG A 227 22.56 0.60 -24.59
N ARG A 228 22.12 1.71 -25.19
CA ARG A 228 22.26 3.06 -24.60
C ARG A 228 21.45 3.19 -23.32
N LEU A 229 20.27 2.58 -23.30
CA LEU A 229 19.40 2.46 -22.13
C LEU A 229 20.07 1.64 -21.02
N GLU A 230 20.69 0.50 -21.32
CA GLU A 230 21.44 -0.31 -20.32
C GLU A 230 22.58 0.42 -19.62
N GLN A 231 23.16 1.43 -20.27
CA GLN A 231 24.26 2.21 -19.72
C GLN A 231 23.80 3.49 -19.01
N GLY A 232 22.50 3.78 -18.98
CA GLY A 232 21.97 5.06 -18.46
C GLY A 232 22.40 6.28 -19.27
N ARG A 233 22.81 6.09 -20.54
CA ARG A 233 23.40 7.13 -21.41
C ARG A 233 22.45 7.58 -22.52
N MET A 234 21.15 7.43 -22.36
CA MET A 234 20.19 7.91 -23.36
C MET A 234 20.29 9.44 -23.46
N LYS A 235 20.93 9.95 -24.52
CA LYS A 235 21.00 11.39 -24.80
C LYS A 235 19.62 11.86 -25.23
N MET A 236 19.06 12.81 -24.49
CA MET A 236 17.77 13.45 -24.75
C MET A 236 18.00 14.87 -25.25
N ASP A 237 17.40 15.24 -26.38
CA ASP A 237 17.39 16.62 -26.88
C ASP A 237 16.09 17.32 -26.47
N MET A 238 16.05 17.77 -25.21
CA MET A 238 14.86 18.38 -24.62
C MET A 238 14.64 19.81 -25.15
N ARG A 239 13.53 20.03 -25.87
CA ARG A 239 13.14 21.35 -26.40
C ARG A 239 11.64 21.61 -26.17
N PRO A 240 11.20 22.88 -26.14
CA PRO A 240 9.77 23.20 -26.15
C PRO A 240 9.12 22.63 -27.41
N MET A 241 8.01 21.92 -27.27
CA MET A 241 7.28 21.33 -28.39
C MET A 241 5.78 21.18 -28.12
N ASP A 242 5.00 21.27 -29.19
CA ASP A 242 3.56 20.96 -29.21
C ASP A 242 3.35 19.44 -29.23
N LEU A 243 2.87 18.89 -28.12
CA LEU A 243 2.55 17.47 -27.97
C LEU A 243 1.31 17.10 -28.78
N SER A 244 0.26 17.91 -28.70
CA SER A 244 -1.01 17.69 -29.42
C SER A 244 -0.78 17.65 -30.92
N GLY A 245 0.04 18.58 -31.45
CA GLY A 245 0.45 18.60 -32.85
C GLY A 245 1.27 17.38 -33.27
N LEU A 246 2.16 16.86 -32.41
CA LEU A 246 2.91 15.63 -32.70
C LEU A 246 1.97 14.41 -32.75
N VAL A 247 1.07 14.27 -31.78
CA VAL A 247 0.10 13.16 -31.72
C VAL A 247 -0.80 13.14 -32.96
N ALA A 248 -1.32 14.30 -33.35
CA ALA A 248 -2.12 14.44 -34.57
C ALA A 248 -1.33 14.04 -35.83
N GLN A 249 -0.07 14.48 -35.94
CA GLN A 249 0.80 14.13 -37.08
C GLN A 249 1.02 12.61 -37.17
N VAL A 250 1.29 11.95 -36.05
CA VAL A 250 1.52 10.50 -36.04
C VAL A 250 0.23 9.74 -36.34
N ALA A 251 -0.89 10.10 -35.70
CA ALA A 251 -2.19 9.47 -35.96
C ALA A 251 -2.61 9.58 -37.44
N GLU A 252 -2.39 10.73 -38.08
CA GLU A 252 -2.68 10.92 -39.50
C GLU A 252 -1.91 9.94 -40.39
N SER A 253 -0.64 9.67 -40.08
CA SER A 253 0.19 8.73 -40.84
C SER A 253 -0.35 7.29 -40.82
N PHE A 254 -1.15 6.93 -39.80
CA PHE A 254 -1.77 5.61 -39.66
C PHE A 254 -3.18 5.53 -40.25
N ARG A 255 -3.83 6.64 -40.65
CA ARG A 255 -5.21 6.64 -41.18
C ARG A 255 -5.37 5.74 -42.42
N ALA A 256 -4.45 5.82 -43.38
CA ALA A 256 -4.50 5.00 -44.58
C ALA A 256 -4.39 3.49 -44.26
N ALA A 257 -3.54 3.14 -43.30
CA ALA A 257 -3.36 1.75 -42.86
C ALA A 257 -4.57 1.23 -42.08
N ALA A 258 -5.19 2.06 -41.25
CA ALA A 258 -6.43 1.75 -40.54
C ALA A 258 -7.60 1.53 -41.54
N MET A 259 -7.76 2.42 -42.51
CA MET A 259 -8.79 2.32 -43.54
C MET A 259 -8.64 1.05 -44.39
N ASN A 260 -7.41 0.66 -44.75
CA ASN A 260 -7.14 -0.59 -45.46
C ASN A 260 -7.51 -1.85 -44.66
N LYS A 261 -7.48 -1.77 -43.33
CA LYS A 261 -7.92 -2.85 -42.42
C LYS A 261 -9.40 -2.74 -42.03
N GLY A 262 -10.13 -1.72 -42.50
CA GLY A 262 -11.51 -1.46 -42.11
C GLY A 262 -11.66 -0.97 -40.66
N VAL A 263 -10.61 -0.46 -40.04
CA VAL A 263 -10.57 0.01 -38.64
C VAL A 263 -10.84 1.51 -38.60
N ARG A 264 -11.64 1.95 -37.62
CA ARG A 264 -11.86 3.39 -37.35
C ARG A 264 -10.71 3.92 -36.49
N LEU A 265 -10.08 5.00 -36.90
CA LEU A 265 -9.05 5.70 -36.14
C LEU A 265 -9.59 7.09 -35.76
N GLY A 266 -10.00 7.23 -34.50
CA GLY A 266 -10.44 8.48 -33.90
C GLY A 266 -9.30 9.22 -33.22
N LEU A 267 -9.26 10.55 -33.41
CA LEU A 267 -8.43 11.46 -32.62
C LEU A 267 -9.38 12.40 -31.88
N ALA A 268 -9.32 12.40 -30.56
CA ALA A 268 -10.09 13.34 -29.75
C ALA A 268 -9.56 14.77 -29.97
N GLU A 269 -10.45 15.75 -30.01
CA GLU A 269 -10.03 17.16 -30.03
C GLU A 269 -9.34 17.49 -28.71
N ALA A 270 -8.12 18.03 -28.81
CA ALA A 270 -7.32 18.42 -27.66
C ALA A 270 -6.80 19.85 -27.86
N GLU A 271 -6.75 20.63 -26.77
CA GLU A 271 -6.07 21.92 -26.77
C GLU A 271 -4.58 21.75 -27.08
N GLN A 272 -3.93 22.81 -27.57
CA GLN A 272 -2.49 22.78 -27.81
C GLN A 272 -1.72 22.71 -26.49
N VAL A 273 -1.09 21.56 -26.21
CA VAL A 273 -0.30 21.36 -25.00
C VAL A 273 1.19 21.48 -25.32
N GLN A 274 1.87 22.40 -24.65
CA GLN A 274 3.32 22.58 -24.73
C GLN A 274 4.03 21.79 -23.63
N ILE A 275 5.09 21.07 -24.02
CA ILE A 275 5.96 20.33 -23.09
C ILE A 275 7.43 20.59 -23.41
N MET A 276 8.31 20.31 -22.45
CA MET A 276 9.74 20.15 -22.71
C MET A 276 10.02 18.68 -23.03
N GLY A 277 10.37 18.38 -24.28
CA GLY A 277 10.59 17.00 -24.68
C GLY A 277 11.46 16.84 -25.92
N ASP A 278 11.92 15.61 -26.13
CA ASP A 278 12.60 15.19 -27.34
C ASP A 278 11.56 14.68 -28.35
N ARG A 279 11.31 15.50 -29.39
CA ARG A 279 10.29 15.22 -30.42
C ARG A 279 10.51 13.88 -31.11
N ASN A 280 11.76 13.51 -31.41
CA ASN A 280 12.07 12.28 -32.14
C ASN A 280 11.79 11.06 -31.26
N ARG A 281 12.14 11.14 -29.97
CA ARG A 281 11.89 10.07 -29.01
C ARG A 281 10.41 9.91 -28.70
N LEU A 282 9.66 10.98 -28.53
CA LEU A 282 8.20 10.89 -28.35
C LEU A 282 7.48 10.39 -29.61
N HIS A 283 7.97 10.76 -30.80
CA HIS A 283 7.47 10.18 -32.06
C HIS A 283 7.68 8.65 -32.10
N GLN A 284 8.82 8.15 -31.62
CA GLN A 284 9.10 6.72 -31.49
C GLN A 284 8.12 6.03 -30.54
N VAL A 285 7.81 6.63 -29.38
CA VAL A 285 6.81 6.10 -28.44
C VAL A 285 5.44 5.97 -29.10
N LEU A 286 4.95 7.04 -29.73
CA LEU A 286 3.63 7.08 -30.37
C LEU A 286 3.52 6.08 -31.52
N ASN A 287 4.56 5.99 -32.36
CA ASN A 287 4.62 5.01 -33.45
C ASN A 287 4.53 3.57 -32.93
N ASN A 288 5.23 3.26 -31.83
CA ASN A 288 5.20 1.92 -31.24
C ASN A 288 3.81 1.59 -30.68
N LEU A 289 3.19 2.52 -29.96
CA LEU A 289 1.85 2.32 -29.39
C LEU A 289 0.79 2.18 -30.49
N LEU A 290 0.78 3.06 -31.51
CA LEU A 290 -0.18 3.00 -32.62
C LEU A 290 0.04 1.78 -33.53
N SER A 291 1.29 1.40 -33.78
CA SER A 291 1.60 0.17 -34.50
C SER A 291 1.09 -1.06 -33.76
N ASN A 292 1.19 -1.08 -32.43
CA ASN A 292 0.64 -2.17 -31.61
C ASN A 292 -0.89 -2.16 -31.60
N ALA A 293 -1.52 -0.99 -31.43
CA ALA A 293 -2.97 -0.84 -31.52
C ALA A 293 -3.50 -1.41 -32.86
N LEU A 294 -2.91 -1.03 -33.99
CA LEU A 294 -3.31 -1.52 -35.32
C LEU A 294 -3.04 -3.02 -35.53
N LYS A 295 -2.09 -3.62 -34.81
CA LYS A 295 -1.81 -5.07 -34.88
C LYS A 295 -2.85 -5.89 -34.13
N PHE A 296 -3.32 -5.41 -32.98
CA PHE A 296 -4.16 -6.16 -32.04
C PHE A 296 -5.64 -5.77 -32.04
N VAL A 297 -6.01 -4.68 -32.72
CA VAL A 297 -7.42 -4.29 -32.95
C VAL A 297 -8.21 -5.40 -33.67
N THR A 298 -9.49 -5.51 -33.36
CA THR A 298 -10.40 -6.46 -34.04
C THR A 298 -10.73 -6.00 -35.47
N GLU A 299 -11.15 -6.93 -36.34
CA GLU A 299 -11.61 -6.56 -37.69
C GLU A 299 -12.87 -5.69 -37.61
N GLY A 300 -12.85 -4.51 -38.23
CA GLY A 300 -13.93 -3.52 -38.11
C GLY A 300 -13.92 -2.72 -36.80
N GLY A 301 -12.89 -2.90 -35.97
CA GLY A 301 -12.77 -2.27 -34.68
C GLY A 301 -12.38 -0.79 -34.69
N ASN A 302 -12.13 -0.24 -33.50
CA ASN A 302 -11.85 1.16 -33.25
C ASN A 302 -10.53 1.35 -32.48
N ILE A 303 -9.79 2.38 -32.88
CA ILE A 303 -8.60 2.90 -32.21
C ILE A 303 -8.88 4.36 -31.86
N GLU A 304 -8.71 4.72 -30.60
CA GLU A 304 -8.89 6.09 -30.13
C GLU A 304 -7.57 6.61 -29.56
N VAL A 305 -7.17 7.80 -30.01
CA VAL A 305 -6.01 8.51 -29.49
C VAL A 305 -6.48 9.82 -28.87
N GLU A 306 -6.02 10.08 -27.66
CA GLU A 306 -6.46 11.23 -26.87
C GLU A 306 -5.27 11.86 -26.15
N VAL A 307 -5.17 13.19 -26.22
CA VAL A 307 -4.29 13.98 -25.36
C VAL A 307 -5.19 14.69 -24.35
N PHE A 308 -4.95 14.46 -23.07
CA PHE A 308 -5.79 14.97 -22.00
C PHE A 308 -4.97 15.71 -20.95
N THR A 309 -5.59 16.71 -20.34
CA THR A 309 -5.07 17.44 -19.18
C THR A 309 -6.18 17.49 -18.15
N SER A 310 -5.83 17.63 -16.87
CA SER A 310 -6.83 17.84 -15.83
C SER A 310 -6.63 19.24 -15.23
N PRO A 311 -7.66 20.11 -15.27
CA PRO A 311 -7.62 21.41 -14.58
C PRO A 311 -7.36 21.26 -13.07
N ASP A 312 -7.82 20.15 -12.50
CA ASP A 312 -7.63 19.80 -11.09
C ASP A 312 -6.22 19.31 -10.79
N MET A 313 -5.36 19.10 -11.81
CA MET A 313 -3.95 18.78 -11.66
C MET A 313 -3.12 19.31 -12.87
N PRO A 314 -2.89 20.64 -12.95
CA PRO A 314 -2.36 21.31 -14.16
C PRO A 314 -0.87 21.06 -14.46
N GLY A 315 -0.16 20.32 -13.60
CA GLY A 315 1.28 20.04 -13.74
C GLY A 315 1.65 18.87 -14.64
N LEU A 316 0.67 18.11 -15.14
CA LEU A 316 0.89 16.92 -15.95
C LEU A 316 -0.05 16.91 -17.16
N VAL A 317 0.43 16.32 -18.25
CA VAL A 317 -0.35 15.97 -19.43
C VAL A 317 -0.34 14.46 -19.62
N GLY A 318 -1.46 13.90 -20.06
CA GLY A 318 -1.60 12.50 -20.41
C GLY A 318 -1.84 12.30 -21.91
N VAL A 319 -1.39 11.16 -22.41
CA VAL A 319 -1.75 10.65 -23.73
C VAL A 319 -2.26 9.23 -23.56
N SER A 320 -3.41 8.92 -24.16
CA SER A 320 -3.94 7.55 -24.21
C SER A 320 -4.10 7.06 -25.65
N VAL A 321 -3.83 5.76 -25.83
CA VAL A 321 -4.05 5.02 -27.08
C VAL A 321 -4.88 3.79 -26.72
N PHE A 322 -6.15 3.80 -27.09
CA PHE A 322 -7.09 2.71 -26.89
C PHE A 322 -7.27 1.88 -28.16
N ASN A 323 -7.41 0.57 -28.02
CA ASN A 323 -7.86 -0.34 -29.06
C ASN A 323 -8.86 -1.36 -28.52
N ASP A 324 -9.88 -1.70 -29.30
CA ASP A 324 -10.90 -2.69 -28.94
C ASP A 324 -10.48 -4.17 -29.17
N GLY A 325 -9.18 -4.42 -29.07
CA GLY A 325 -8.55 -5.71 -29.35
C GLY A 325 -8.74 -6.75 -28.24
N GLU A 326 -7.83 -7.73 -28.17
CA GLU A 326 -7.77 -8.63 -27.01
C GLU A 326 -7.32 -7.86 -25.76
N GLU A 327 -7.97 -8.15 -24.62
CA GLU A 327 -7.59 -7.62 -23.32
C GLU A 327 -6.27 -8.26 -22.85
N ILE A 328 -5.36 -7.44 -22.30
CA ILE A 328 -4.16 -7.94 -21.65
C ILE A 328 -4.52 -8.32 -20.21
N PRO A 329 -4.30 -9.57 -19.76
CA PRO A 329 -4.55 -9.97 -18.39
C PRO A 329 -3.79 -9.08 -17.39
N GLU A 330 -4.44 -8.69 -16.29
CA GLU A 330 -3.88 -7.78 -15.27
C GLU A 330 -2.50 -8.24 -14.75
N LYS A 331 -2.32 -9.55 -14.57
CA LYS A 331 -1.05 -10.17 -14.16
C LYS A 331 0.13 -9.91 -15.12
N ASP A 332 -0.16 -9.61 -16.38
CA ASP A 332 0.83 -9.38 -17.43
C ASP A 332 1.07 -7.88 -17.68
N HIS A 333 0.25 -6.97 -17.11
CA HIS A 333 0.36 -5.51 -17.30
C HIS A 333 1.75 -4.94 -16.98
N ARG A 334 2.41 -5.47 -15.96
CA ARG A 334 3.79 -5.06 -15.63
C ARG A 334 4.81 -5.71 -16.55
N ARG A 335 4.61 -6.99 -16.88
CA ARG A 335 5.57 -7.83 -17.61
C ARG A 335 5.70 -7.46 -19.08
N ILE A 336 4.66 -6.91 -19.71
CA ILE A 336 4.72 -6.48 -21.12
C ILE A 336 5.72 -5.33 -21.37
N PHE A 337 6.11 -4.60 -20.33
CA PHE A 337 7.13 -3.55 -20.41
C PHE A 337 8.54 -4.07 -20.11
N ASP A 338 8.68 -5.36 -19.75
CA ASP A 338 9.99 -5.99 -19.55
C ASP A 338 10.62 -6.36 -20.90
N LYS A 339 11.96 -6.43 -20.90
CA LYS A 339 12.73 -6.65 -22.13
C LYS A 339 12.50 -8.06 -22.67
N PHE A 340 12.28 -8.17 -23.99
CA PHE A 340 12.10 -9.43 -24.71
C PHE A 340 10.84 -10.23 -24.29
N GLU A 341 9.98 -9.64 -23.47
CA GLU A 341 8.70 -10.26 -23.12
C GLU A 341 7.71 -10.12 -24.28
N GLN A 342 6.94 -11.19 -24.48
CA GLN A 342 5.90 -11.27 -25.49
C GLN A 342 4.67 -11.92 -24.85
N ALA A 343 3.49 -11.35 -25.09
CA ALA A 343 2.25 -11.98 -24.65
C ALA A 343 2.13 -13.38 -25.28
N LYS A 344 1.98 -14.43 -24.46
CA LYS A 344 1.81 -15.81 -24.93
C LYS A 344 0.42 -16.00 -25.54
N ASN A 345 0.26 -15.69 -26.82
CA ASN A 345 -1.03 -15.90 -27.49
C ASN A 345 -1.26 -17.36 -27.90
N SER A 346 -2.44 -17.88 -27.52
CA SER A 346 -2.85 -19.28 -27.71
C SER A 346 -3.55 -19.55 -29.05
N ARG A 347 -3.66 -18.57 -29.96
CA ARG A 347 -4.46 -18.71 -31.22
C ARG A 347 -3.78 -18.35 -32.53
N SER A 348 -2.52 -17.92 -32.54
CA SER A 348 -1.76 -17.91 -33.79
C SER A 348 -0.27 -18.14 -33.50
N GLY A 349 0.28 -19.22 -34.05
CA GLY A 349 1.71 -19.54 -33.96
C GLY A 349 2.62 -18.58 -34.76
N LYS A 350 2.24 -17.30 -34.91
CA LYS A 350 3.03 -16.26 -35.56
C LYS A 350 3.58 -15.31 -34.51
N VAL A 351 4.86 -15.53 -34.19
CA VAL A 351 5.71 -14.57 -33.47
C VAL A 351 5.77 -13.28 -34.30
N SER A 352 5.18 -12.19 -33.81
CA SER A 352 5.18 -10.90 -34.51
C SER A 352 5.57 -9.76 -33.56
N GLY A 353 6.87 -9.57 -33.37
CA GLY A 353 7.44 -8.45 -32.61
C GLY A 353 8.84 -8.74 -32.09
N SER A 354 9.65 -7.69 -31.87
CA SER A 354 10.99 -7.79 -31.25
C SER A 354 10.92 -8.00 -29.73
N GLY A 355 9.77 -7.73 -29.09
CA GLY A 355 9.62 -7.69 -27.63
C GLY A 355 10.35 -6.51 -26.97
N LEU A 356 10.81 -5.53 -27.76
CA LEU A 356 11.58 -4.39 -27.28
C LEU A 356 10.81 -3.07 -27.30
N GLY A 357 9.81 -2.95 -28.17
CA GLY A 357 9.09 -1.69 -28.39
C GLY A 357 8.51 -1.05 -27.12
N LEU A 358 7.82 -1.83 -26.29
CA LEU A 358 7.21 -1.32 -25.05
C LEU A 358 8.25 -0.98 -23.97
N ALA A 359 9.33 -1.77 -23.85
CA ALA A 359 10.43 -1.47 -22.93
C ALA A 359 11.16 -0.17 -23.31
N ILE A 360 11.32 0.09 -24.61
CA ILE A 360 11.85 1.36 -25.13
C ILE A 360 10.87 2.49 -24.84
N CYS A 361 9.57 2.29 -25.05
CA CYS A 361 8.55 3.29 -24.71
C CYS A 361 8.63 3.71 -23.25
N LYS A 362 8.71 2.74 -22.34
CA LYS A 362 8.85 2.98 -20.90
C LYS A 362 10.08 3.82 -20.57
N SER A 363 11.22 3.45 -21.12
CA SER A 363 12.47 4.16 -20.84
C SER A 363 12.49 5.59 -21.39
N ILE A 364 11.91 5.80 -22.59
CA ILE A 364 11.78 7.14 -23.17
C ILE A 364 10.86 8.00 -22.29
N VAL A 365 9.69 7.48 -21.89
CA VAL A 365 8.73 8.21 -21.06
C VAL A 365 9.33 8.53 -19.68
N GLU A 366 10.01 7.57 -19.05
CA GLU A 366 10.70 7.78 -17.77
C GLU A 366 11.84 8.80 -17.88
N ALA A 367 12.59 8.82 -18.99
CA ALA A 367 13.61 9.83 -19.26
C ALA A 367 13.05 11.26 -19.45
N HIS A 368 11.76 11.39 -19.78
CA HIS A 368 11.03 12.66 -19.79
C HIS A 368 10.42 13.03 -18.42
N GLY A 369 10.66 12.23 -17.37
CA GLY A 369 10.06 12.43 -16.05
C GLY A 369 8.61 11.92 -15.97
N GLY A 370 8.16 11.15 -16.94
CA GLY A 370 6.81 10.61 -17.04
C GLY A 370 6.64 9.19 -16.51
N ARG A 371 5.43 8.64 -16.67
CA ARG A 371 5.11 7.22 -16.42
C ARG A 371 4.25 6.66 -17.54
N ILE A 372 4.41 5.37 -17.85
CA ILE A 372 3.59 4.63 -18.83
C ILE A 372 3.05 3.35 -18.18
N TRP A 373 1.81 3.01 -18.49
CA TRP A 373 1.16 1.78 -18.05
C TRP A 373 0.06 1.38 -19.04
N VAL A 374 -0.64 0.30 -18.72
CA VAL A 374 -1.78 -0.22 -19.47
C VAL A 374 -2.97 -0.39 -18.54
N GLU A 375 -4.17 -0.13 -19.04
CA GLU A 375 -5.44 -0.39 -18.39
C GLU A 375 -6.30 -1.29 -19.28
N SER A 376 -7.15 -2.08 -18.66
CA SER A 376 -8.27 -2.71 -19.37
C SER A 376 -9.25 -1.62 -19.81
N GLY A 377 -9.55 -1.57 -21.11
CA GLY A 377 -10.51 -0.60 -21.63
C GLY A 377 -11.96 -0.97 -21.26
N ARG A 378 -12.92 -0.05 -21.46
CA ARG A 378 -14.34 -0.38 -21.28
C ARG A 378 -14.72 -1.57 -22.20
N GLY A 379 -15.04 -2.73 -21.62
CA GLY A 379 -15.30 -3.97 -22.36
C GLY A 379 -14.06 -4.86 -22.50
N THR A 380 -13.83 -5.43 -23.69
CA THR A 380 -12.72 -6.39 -23.95
C THR A 380 -11.43 -5.74 -24.46
N GLY A 381 -11.32 -4.41 -24.49
CA GLY A 381 -10.20 -3.69 -25.15
C GLY A 381 -9.00 -3.39 -24.23
N THR A 382 -7.95 -2.80 -24.81
CA THR A 382 -6.71 -2.43 -24.12
C THR A 382 -6.44 -0.93 -24.30
N ARG A 383 -6.05 -0.22 -23.23
CA ARG A 383 -5.68 1.21 -23.28
C ARG A 383 -4.27 1.41 -22.74
N PHE A 384 -3.35 1.88 -23.59
CA PHE A 384 -2.02 2.32 -23.16
C PHE A 384 -2.07 3.79 -22.79
N ILE A 385 -1.56 4.15 -21.61
CA ILE A 385 -1.54 5.53 -21.12
C ILE A 385 -0.12 5.89 -20.71
N PHE A 386 0.31 7.10 -21.08
CA PHE A 386 1.49 7.70 -20.50
C PHE A 386 1.27 9.16 -20.11
N THR A 387 1.96 9.61 -19.06
CA THR A 387 1.92 10.99 -18.56
C THR A 387 3.29 11.63 -18.66
N LEU A 388 3.32 12.95 -18.88
CA LEU A 388 4.52 13.77 -18.98
C LEU A 388 4.35 15.07 -18.16
N PRO A 389 5.43 15.62 -17.58
CA PRO A 389 5.41 16.96 -16.98
C PRO A 389 4.98 18.03 -18.00
N ALA A 390 3.96 18.80 -17.65
CA ALA A 390 3.52 19.93 -18.46
C ALA A 390 4.56 21.07 -18.38
N HIS A 391 4.77 21.80 -19.47
CA HIS A 391 5.60 23.01 -19.41
C HIS A 391 4.78 24.14 -18.77
N ALA A 392 4.95 24.35 -17.47
CA ALA A 392 4.47 25.57 -16.83
C ALA A 392 5.22 26.75 -17.45
N GLY A 393 4.48 27.75 -17.95
CA GLY A 393 5.05 29.00 -18.43
C GLY A 393 6.10 29.56 -17.46
N ALA A 394 7.11 30.24 -18.01
CA ALA A 394 8.28 30.73 -17.30
C ALA A 394 7.94 31.47 -16.01
N ASP A 395 7.93 30.76 -14.86
CA ASP A 395 8.26 31.31 -13.52
C ASP A 395 8.24 30.31 -12.35
N LYS A 396 8.00 29.01 -12.56
CA LYS A 396 8.26 28.01 -11.52
C LYS A 396 9.07 26.86 -12.09
N ARG A 397 10.37 26.82 -11.78
CA ARG A 397 11.17 25.61 -11.94
C ARG A 397 10.52 24.52 -11.09
N PRO A 398 10.11 23.36 -11.66
CA PRO A 398 9.83 22.20 -10.84
C PRO A 398 11.16 21.81 -10.19
N GLY A 399 11.24 21.91 -8.86
CA GLY A 399 12.37 21.43 -8.11
C GLY A 399 12.45 19.91 -8.21
N THR A 400 13.09 19.40 -9.26
CA THR A 400 13.61 18.02 -9.26
C THR A 400 14.84 17.99 -8.36
N ALA A 401 14.62 17.94 -7.05
CA ALA A 401 15.66 17.63 -6.07
C ALA A 401 15.19 16.46 -5.21
N GLY A 402 15.80 15.30 -5.49
CA GLY A 402 15.55 14.02 -4.85
C GLY A 402 15.48 14.08 -3.33
N ARG A 403 14.28 13.96 -2.80
CA ARG A 403 14.09 13.26 -1.54
C ARG A 403 13.83 11.80 -1.89
N PRO A 404 14.62 10.83 -1.41
CA PRO A 404 14.29 9.43 -1.61
C PRO A 404 12.88 9.18 -1.03
N PRO A 405 12.04 8.36 -1.69
CA PRO A 405 10.73 8.03 -1.13
C PRO A 405 10.92 7.49 0.30
N PRO A 406 9.99 7.78 1.23
CA PRO A 406 10.00 7.11 2.52
C PRO A 406 10.09 5.60 2.26
N ARG A 407 11.02 4.92 2.94
CA ARG A 407 11.12 3.46 2.84
C ARG A 407 9.94 2.86 3.61
N PHE A 408 8.79 2.78 2.98
CA PHE A 408 7.70 1.92 3.41
C PHE A 408 8.18 0.46 3.30
N LYS A 409 7.69 -0.43 4.18
CA LYS A 409 7.92 -1.87 4.05
C LYS A 409 7.08 -2.38 2.88
N GLY A 410 7.62 -2.30 1.66
CA GLY A 410 6.91 -2.66 0.43
C GLY A 410 6.49 -1.44 -0.39
N THR A 411 5.61 -1.67 -1.37
CA THR A 411 5.08 -0.64 -2.27
C THR A 411 3.61 -0.41 -1.90
N PRO A 412 3.26 0.70 -1.21
CA PRO A 412 1.91 0.89 -0.73
C PRO A 412 0.91 0.97 -1.89
N ARG A 413 -0.24 0.30 -1.74
CA ARG A 413 -1.31 0.31 -2.74
C ARG A 413 -2.35 1.38 -2.43
N LEU A 414 -2.65 2.22 -3.40
CA LEU A 414 -3.61 3.32 -3.31
C LEU A 414 -4.76 3.07 -4.31
N LEU A 415 -5.96 3.54 -3.97
CA LEU A 415 -7.09 3.59 -4.91
C LEU A 415 -7.49 5.04 -5.13
N VAL A 416 -7.53 5.49 -6.39
CA VAL A 416 -8.05 6.82 -6.77
C VAL A 416 -9.44 6.64 -7.36
N VAL A 417 -10.42 7.40 -6.85
CA VAL A 417 -11.82 7.28 -7.24
C VAL A 417 -12.33 8.65 -7.69
N ASP A 418 -12.66 8.76 -8.97
CA ASP A 418 -13.18 9.98 -9.59
C ASP A 418 -13.88 9.61 -10.91
N ASP A 419 -14.98 10.26 -11.25
CA ASP A 419 -15.67 10.05 -12.53
C ASP A 419 -14.95 10.72 -13.71
N ASP A 420 -14.03 11.67 -13.44
CA ASP A 420 -13.13 12.23 -14.44
C ASP A 420 -11.94 11.27 -14.73
N LEU A 421 -11.99 10.68 -15.93
CA LEU A 421 -10.93 9.82 -16.47
C LEU A 421 -9.58 10.55 -16.60
N ALA A 422 -9.60 11.82 -17.02
CA ALA A 422 -8.38 12.58 -17.22
C ALA A 422 -7.68 12.83 -15.87
N PHE A 423 -8.46 13.22 -14.86
CA PHE A 423 -7.96 13.40 -13.50
C PHE A 423 -7.38 12.11 -12.91
N THR A 424 -8.14 11.01 -12.92
CA THR A 424 -7.68 9.72 -12.37
C THR A 424 -6.40 9.22 -13.02
N TYR A 425 -6.26 9.30 -14.34
CA TYR A 425 -5.03 8.88 -15.03
C TYR A 425 -3.85 9.80 -14.72
N VAL A 426 -4.05 11.11 -14.66
CA VAL A 426 -2.99 12.06 -14.32
C VAL A 426 -2.49 11.82 -12.88
N VAL A 427 -3.40 11.68 -11.92
CA VAL A 427 -3.08 11.40 -10.51
C VAL A 427 -2.37 10.03 -10.37
N LYS A 428 -2.88 9.00 -11.06
CA LYS A 428 -2.24 7.67 -11.10
C LYS A 428 -0.80 7.76 -11.62
N GLY A 429 -0.59 8.45 -12.74
CA GLY A 429 0.73 8.68 -13.31
C GLY A 429 1.70 9.36 -12.32
N TYR A 430 1.22 10.39 -11.61
CA TYR A 430 2.01 11.09 -10.59
C TYR A 430 2.39 10.18 -9.40
N LEU A 431 1.42 9.44 -8.85
CA LEU A 431 1.63 8.60 -7.67
C LEU A 431 2.47 7.35 -7.99
N MET A 432 2.33 6.77 -9.18
CA MET A 432 3.30 5.80 -9.72
C MET A 432 4.70 6.43 -9.88
N GLY A 433 4.74 7.72 -10.20
CA GLY A 433 5.93 8.58 -10.15
C GLY A 433 6.66 8.51 -8.81
N CYS A 434 5.89 8.61 -7.74
CA CYS A 434 6.35 8.62 -6.35
C CYS A 434 6.67 7.21 -5.79
N GLY A 435 6.39 6.15 -6.54
CA GLY A 435 6.66 4.77 -6.15
C GLY A 435 5.52 4.08 -5.43
N PHE A 436 4.28 4.56 -5.57
CA PHE A 436 3.09 3.86 -5.10
C PHE A 436 2.54 2.91 -6.18
N GLU A 437 1.85 1.85 -5.75
CA GLU A 437 0.99 1.07 -6.62
C GLU A 437 -0.41 1.69 -6.60
N VAL A 438 -1.01 1.94 -7.77
CA VAL A 438 -2.23 2.74 -7.85
C VAL A 438 -3.25 2.09 -8.76
N ASP A 439 -4.42 1.81 -8.20
CA ASP A 439 -5.62 1.41 -8.94
C ASP A 439 -6.55 2.61 -9.09
N VAL A 440 -7.42 2.57 -10.11
CA VAL A 440 -8.41 3.63 -10.37
C VAL A 440 -9.81 3.03 -10.42
N ALA A 441 -10.78 3.77 -9.90
CA ALA A 441 -12.20 3.50 -10.05
C ALA A 441 -12.91 4.75 -10.56
N HIS A 442 -13.95 4.57 -11.37
CA HIS A 442 -14.68 5.67 -12.00
C HIS A 442 -16.11 5.85 -11.47
N ASP A 443 -16.49 5.02 -10.51
CA ASP A 443 -17.78 5.06 -9.84
C ASP A 443 -17.66 4.37 -8.46
N GLY A 444 -18.67 4.62 -7.62
CA GLY A 444 -18.70 4.06 -6.26
C GLY A 444 -18.76 2.53 -6.20
N ALA A 445 -19.42 1.89 -7.17
CA ALA A 445 -19.58 0.43 -7.19
C ALA A 445 -18.24 -0.27 -7.49
N ALA A 446 -17.53 0.22 -8.50
CA ALA A 446 -16.18 -0.21 -8.83
C ALA A 446 -15.21 0.04 -7.67
N ALA A 447 -15.33 1.19 -6.99
CA ALA A 447 -14.49 1.53 -5.84
C ALA A 447 -14.68 0.53 -4.68
N VAL A 448 -15.93 0.22 -4.31
CA VAL A 448 -16.23 -0.75 -3.25
C VAL A 448 -15.72 -2.14 -3.62
N HIS A 449 -15.89 -2.57 -4.87
CA HIS A 449 -15.41 -3.86 -5.35
C HIS A 449 -13.88 -3.96 -5.29
N LEU A 450 -13.15 -2.97 -5.83
CA LEU A 450 -11.68 -2.94 -5.80
C LEU A 450 -11.14 -2.88 -4.37
N CYS A 451 -11.81 -2.17 -3.46
CA CYS A 451 -11.42 -2.14 -2.05
C CYS A 451 -11.50 -3.53 -1.39
N ARG A 452 -12.53 -4.31 -1.72
CA ARG A 452 -12.72 -5.67 -1.20
C ARG A 452 -11.67 -6.65 -1.74
N GLU A 453 -11.37 -6.54 -3.04
CA GLU A 453 -10.44 -7.45 -3.73
C GLU A 453 -8.98 -7.12 -3.43
N LYS A 454 -8.56 -5.88 -3.68
CA LYS A 454 -7.15 -5.46 -3.67
C LYS A 454 -6.69 -4.93 -2.31
N LYS A 455 -7.62 -4.54 -1.43
CA LYS A 455 -7.35 -4.02 -0.08
C LYS A 455 -6.29 -2.90 -0.07
N PRO A 456 -6.57 -1.76 -0.72
CA PRO A 456 -5.66 -0.63 -0.72
C PRO A 456 -5.40 -0.12 0.70
N GLU A 457 -4.23 0.47 0.91
CA GLU A 457 -3.81 1.08 2.17
C GLU A 457 -4.39 2.50 2.34
N LEU A 458 -4.83 3.14 1.26
CA LEU A 458 -5.50 4.44 1.28
C LEU A 458 -6.38 4.61 0.04
N ILE A 459 -7.54 5.24 0.22
CA ILE A 459 -8.47 5.62 -0.84
C ILE A 459 -8.44 7.14 -1.00
N ILE A 460 -8.31 7.63 -2.22
CA ILE A 460 -8.43 9.04 -2.60
C ILE A 460 -9.77 9.16 -3.34
N MET A 461 -10.72 9.90 -2.78
CA MET A 461 -12.12 9.86 -3.21
C MET A 461 -12.64 11.26 -3.57
N ASP A 462 -13.15 11.45 -4.79
CA ASP A 462 -14.03 12.58 -5.08
C ASP A 462 -15.42 12.34 -4.49
N ILE A 463 -15.98 13.38 -3.88
CA ILE A 463 -17.35 13.37 -3.38
C ILE A 463 -18.35 13.59 -4.52
N ARG A 464 -18.00 14.38 -5.54
CA ARG A 464 -18.93 14.79 -6.60
C ARG A 464 -18.90 13.82 -7.78
N MET A 465 -19.43 12.63 -7.58
CA MET A 465 -19.64 11.64 -8.64
C MET A 465 -21.13 11.43 -8.92
N PRO A 466 -21.50 10.91 -10.10
CA PRO A 466 -22.86 10.45 -10.38
C PRO A 466 -23.33 9.41 -9.36
N SER A 467 -24.61 9.45 -8.99
CA SER A 467 -25.22 8.57 -7.99
C SER A 467 -24.90 7.08 -8.24
N PRO A 468 -24.41 6.33 -7.23
CA PRO A 468 -24.13 6.74 -5.85
C PRO A 468 -22.95 7.70 -5.74
N ASP A 469 -23.08 8.75 -4.93
CA ASP A 469 -22.05 9.78 -4.82
C ASP A 469 -20.85 9.30 -3.97
N GLY A 470 -19.79 10.10 -3.89
CA GLY A 470 -18.60 9.71 -3.14
C GLY A 470 -18.81 9.60 -1.63
N LEU A 471 -19.74 10.37 -1.05
CA LEU A 471 -20.07 10.25 0.38
C LEU A 471 -20.84 8.97 0.67
N ASP A 472 -21.80 8.60 -0.17
CA ASP A 472 -22.50 7.31 -0.09
C ASP A 472 -21.50 6.15 -0.17
N THR A 473 -20.51 6.28 -1.06
CA THR A 473 -19.47 5.28 -1.27
C THR A 473 -18.60 5.15 -0.02
N VAL A 474 -18.20 6.26 0.60
CA VAL A 474 -17.45 6.25 1.87
C VAL A 474 -18.27 5.60 2.97
N ASP A 475 -19.55 5.96 3.10
CA ASP A 475 -20.43 5.40 4.13
C ASP A 475 -20.57 3.86 3.97
N ALA A 476 -20.80 3.39 2.74
CA ALA A 476 -20.84 1.97 2.44
C ALA A 476 -19.52 1.25 2.77
N LEU A 477 -18.37 1.87 2.44
CA LEU A 477 -17.04 1.34 2.77
C LEU A 477 -16.81 1.26 4.28
N LYS A 478 -17.31 2.23 5.07
CA LYS A 478 -17.20 2.26 6.53
C LYS A 478 -18.13 1.26 7.22
N HIS A 479 -19.25 0.90 6.59
CA HIS A 479 -20.16 -0.12 7.13
C HIS A 479 -19.78 -1.56 6.77
N ASP A 480 -18.96 -1.76 5.73
CA ASP A 480 -18.43 -3.08 5.35
C ASP A 480 -17.23 -3.51 6.22
N PRO A 481 -17.29 -4.66 6.93
CA PRO A 481 -16.20 -5.15 7.79
C PRO A 481 -14.84 -5.30 7.10
N LYS A 482 -14.81 -5.59 5.79
CA LYS A 482 -13.57 -5.81 5.03
C LYS A 482 -12.86 -4.50 4.69
N THR A 483 -13.60 -3.40 4.58
CA THR A 483 -13.08 -2.11 4.08
C THR A 483 -13.13 -0.99 5.12
N ARG A 484 -13.85 -1.15 6.23
CA ARG A 484 -14.07 -0.08 7.23
C ARG A 484 -12.81 0.57 7.79
N ASN A 485 -11.72 -0.21 7.85
CA ASN A 485 -10.44 0.23 8.41
C ASN A 485 -9.55 0.93 7.37
N ILE A 486 -9.93 0.95 6.09
CA ILE A 486 -9.16 1.63 5.06
C ILE A 486 -9.36 3.14 5.26
N PRO A 487 -8.29 3.93 5.39
CA PRO A 487 -8.38 5.38 5.47
C PRO A 487 -8.86 5.95 4.12
N VAL A 488 -9.65 7.03 4.19
CA VAL A 488 -10.14 7.73 3.00
C VAL A 488 -9.69 9.19 3.06
N LEU A 489 -8.95 9.63 2.04
CA LEU A 489 -8.63 11.02 1.77
C LEU A 489 -9.67 11.56 0.78
N VAL A 490 -10.48 12.50 1.24
CA VAL A 490 -11.46 13.16 0.38
C VAL A 490 -10.77 14.26 -0.43
N VAL A 491 -11.09 14.33 -1.72
CA VAL A 491 -10.65 15.40 -2.62
C VAL A 491 -11.87 16.07 -3.24
N SER A 492 -12.08 17.38 -3.05
CA SER A 492 -13.25 18.06 -3.64
C SER A 492 -13.04 19.55 -3.85
N GLY A 493 -13.69 20.13 -4.87
CA GLY A 493 -13.60 21.57 -5.16
C GLY A 493 -14.54 22.49 -4.34
N ALA A 494 -15.48 21.96 -3.56
CA ALA A 494 -16.45 22.80 -2.81
C ALA A 494 -17.03 22.16 -1.53
N CYS A 495 -16.39 21.15 -0.95
CA CYS A 495 -16.90 20.52 0.27
C CYS A 495 -16.44 21.29 1.52
N ASP A 496 -17.33 21.39 2.50
CA ASP A 496 -17.05 21.97 3.81
C ASP A 496 -16.32 20.92 4.67
N GLU A 497 -15.18 21.28 5.26
CA GLU A 497 -14.28 20.37 6.00
C GLU A 497 -15.02 19.55 7.08
N ASN A 498 -16.09 20.14 7.65
CA ASN A 498 -16.98 19.53 8.63
C ASN A 498 -17.74 18.29 8.11
N SER A 499 -18.15 18.28 6.83
CA SER A 499 -18.94 17.18 6.26
C SER A 499 -18.07 15.93 6.02
N ALA A 500 -16.82 16.13 5.61
CA ALA A 500 -15.85 15.04 5.45
C ALA A 500 -15.42 14.44 6.79
N ALA A 501 -15.26 15.26 7.83
CA ALA A 501 -14.90 14.80 9.17
C ALA A 501 -15.99 13.91 9.79
N GLN A 502 -17.27 14.24 9.60
CA GLN A 502 -18.40 13.46 10.11
C GLN A 502 -18.50 12.05 9.48
N ALA A 503 -17.99 11.87 8.25
CA ALA A 503 -17.99 10.58 7.55
C ALA A 503 -16.82 9.64 7.97
N GLY A 504 -16.01 10.02 8.97
CA GLY A 504 -14.89 9.19 9.45
C GLY A 504 -13.73 9.08 8.45
N THR A 505 -13.49 10.14 7.69
CA THR A 505 -12.39 10.23 6.72
C THR A 505 -11.06 10.56 7.41
N ALA A 506 -9.94 10.18 6.79
CA ALA A 506 -8.60 10.43 7.32
C ALA A 506 -8.06 11.83 6.98
N GLY A 507 -8.69 12.52 6.03
CA GLY A 507 -8.31 13.87 5.66
C GLY A 507 -9.13 14.41 4.49
N PHE A 508 -8.90 15.69 4.22
CA PHE A 508 -9.52 16.44 3.15
C PHE A 508 -8.46 17.23 2.37
N MET A 509 -8.64 17.36 1.05
CA MET A 509 -7.85 18.23 0.19
C MET A 509 -8.74 18.95 -0.84
N PRO A 510 -8.59 20.28 -1.02
CA PRO A 510 -9.31 21.00 -2.05
C PRO A 510 -8.73 20.73 -3.45
N LYS A 511 -9.61 20.68 -4.46
CA LYS A 511 -9.19 20.77 -5.88
C LYS A 511 -9.01 22.25 -6.27
N PRO A 512 -8.01 22.62 -7.10
CA PRO A 512 -7.03 21.76 -7.76
C PRO A 512 -5.93 21.24 -6.81
N LEU A 513 -5.47 20.01 -7.03
CA LEU A 513 -4.44 19.35 -6.24
C LEU A 513 -3.03 19.81 -6.64
N GLU A 514 -2.27 20.27 -5.65
CA GLU A 514 -0.83 20.50 -5.77
C GLU A 514 -0.05 19.19 -5.53
N MET A 515 0.87 18.88 -6.44
CA MET A 515 1.60 17.60 -6.47
C MET A 515 2.29 17.27 -5.14
N GLU A 516 3.09 18.21 -4.64
CA GLU A 516 3.87 18.00 -3.41
C GLU A 516 2.97 17.90 -2.18
N GLU A 517 1.88 18.66 -2.14
CA GLU A 517 0.92 18.64 -1.04
C GLU A 517 0.20 17.29 -0.97
N LEU A 518 -0.25 16.79 -2.13
CA LEU A 518 -0.89 15.47 -2.24
C LEU A 518 0.03 14.37 -1.72
N ARG A 519 1.29 14.36 -2.19
CA ARG A 519 2.28 13.36 -1.75
C ARG A 519 2.49 13.43 -0.25
N ASN A 520 2.74 14.63 0.29
CA ASN A 520 3.01 14.80 1.72
C ASN A 520 1.81 14.35 2.56
N ARG A 521 0.58 14.64 2.13
CA ARG A 521 -0.63 14.23 2.85
C ARG A 521 -0.84 12.72 2.82
N ILE A 522 -0.59 12.07 1.69
CA ILE A 522 -0.63 10.60 1.57
C ILE A 522 0.40 9.96 2.50
N GLU A 523 1.66 10.42 2.46
CA GLU A 523 2.72 9.88 3.30
C GLU A 523 2.40 10.05 4.79
N GLN A 524 1.87 11.20 5.19
CA GLN A 524 1.42 11.44 6.55
C GLN A 524 0.34 10.44 6.97
N ILE A 525 -0.73 10.29 6.18
CA ILE A 525 -1.83 9.37 6.51
C ILE A 525 -1.35 7.93 6.58
N LEU A 526 -0.45 7.50 5.67
CA LEU A 526 0.11 6.14 5.70
C LEU A 526 0.99 5.92 6.93
N LEU A 527 1.80 6.91 7.33
CA LEU A 527 2.63 6.83 8.54
C LEU A 527 1.78 6.81 9.82
N GLU A 528 0.77 7.68 9.89
CA GLU A 528 -0.20 7.70 10.98
C GLU A 528 -0.87 6.33 11.07
N ASN A 529 -1.48 5.83 10.00
CA ASN A 529 -2.12 4.51 10.02
C ASN A 529 -1.17 3.35 10.29
N ALA A 530 0.11 3.42 9.89
CA ALA A 530 1.11 2.43 10.27
C ALA A 530 1.44 2.46 11.76
N SER A 531 1.35 3.63 12.41
CA SER A 531 1.51 3.81 13.86
C SER A 531 0.24 3.46 14.66
N THR A 532 -0.95 3.69 14.07
CA THR A 532 -2.27 3.39 14.66
C THR A 532 -2.80 2.01 14.27
N ALA A 533 -2.07 1.25 13.45
CA ALA A 533 -2.44 -0.11 13.06
C ALA A 533 -2.45 -1.01 14.30
N LYS A 534 -3.65 -1.15 14.88
CA LYS A 534 -4.06 -2.05 15.95
C LYS A 534 -3.31 -1.88 17.27
N ARG A 535 -3.73 -0.92 18.08
CA ARG A 535 -3.63 -1.04 19.54
C ARG A 535 -4.98 -0.65 20.16
N LEU A 536 -5.72 -1.62 20.71
CA LEU A 536 -6.91 -1.32 21.51
C LEU A 536 -6.47 -0.57 22.77
N ASN A 537 -7.21 0.46 23.17
CA ASN A 537 -6.86 1.32 24.31
C ASN A 537 -7.39 0.72 25.62
N ILE A 538 -6.48 0.32 26.50
CA ILE A 538 -6.79 -0.23 27.82
C ILE A 538 -6.53 0.85 28.88
N LEU A 539 -7.57 1.23 29.62
CA LEU A 539 -7.42 2.17 30.74
C LEU A 539 -7.02 1.39 32.00
N VAL A 540 -5.83 1.66 32.53
CA VAL A 540 -5.29 1.06 33.76
C VAL A 540 -5.45 2.05 34.90
N VAL A 541 -6.23 1.69 35.92
CA VAL A 541 -6.55 2.52 37.07
C VAL A 541 -6.08 1.83 38.34
N ASP A 542 -5.01 2.37 38.94
CA ASP A 542 -4.39 1.84 40.15
C ASP A 542 -3.67 2.99 40.84
N ASP A 543 -3.64 3.04 42.17
CA ASP A 543 -2.91 4.11 42.89
C ASP A 543 -1.41 3.81 42.97
N ASP A 544 -1.01 2.53 42.91
CA ASP A 544 0.38 2.09 42.93
C ASP A 544 1.05 2.24 41.55
N PRO A 545 2.06 3.13 41.39
CA PRO A 545 2.76 3.30 40.12
C PRO A 545 3.46 2.03 39.63
N ALA A 546 3.95 1.17 40.53
CA ALA A 546 4.63 -0.06 40.14
C ALA A 546 3.65 -1.05 39.47
N ILE A 547 2.39 -1.10 39.94
CA ILE A 547 1.36 -1.94 39.31
C ILE A 547 0.97 -1.39 37.94
N ARG A 548 0.85 -0.06 37.79
CA ARG A 548 0.57 0.54 36.47
C ARG A 548 1.69 0.28 35.47
N ASP A 549 2.95 0.38 35.90
CA ASP A 549 4.12 0.09 35.07
C ASP A 549 4.12 -1.38 34.57
N ILE A 550 3.84 -2.34 35.47
CA ILE A 550 3.74 -3.76 35.10
C ILE A 550 2.61 -4.00 34.10
N CYS A 551 1.41 -3.44 34.36
CA CYS A 551 0.28 -3.55 33.45
C CYS A 551 0.60 -2.94 32.08
N ARG A 552 1.26 -1.78 32.03
CA ARG A 552 1.72 -1.14 30.80
C ARG A 552 2.63 -2.06 29.99
N GLU A 553 3.71 -2.54 30.59
CA GLU A 553 4.68 -3.40 29.88
C GLU A 553 4.05 -4.68 29.32
N VAL A 554 3.16 -5.31 30.09
CA VAL A 554 2.46 -6.53 29.67
C VAL A 554 1.50 -6.26 28.51
N LEU A 555 0.68 -5.21 28.60
CA LEU A 555 -0.35 -4.90 27.61
C LEU A 555 0.26 -4.35 26.32
N GLU A 556 1.24 -3.47 26.41
CA GLU A 556 1.95 -2.95 25.22
C GLU A 556 2.75 -4.04 24.50
N GLY A 557 3.32 -4.99 25.27
CA GLY A 557 3.99 -6.17 24.74
C GLY A 557 3.05 -7.12 23.98
N GLN A 558 1.75 -7.09 24.28
CA GLN A 558 0.70 -7.84 23.56
C GLN A 558 0.05 -7.04 22.42
N GLY A 559 0.54 -5.83 22.13
CA GLY A 559 0.01 -5.01 21.05
C GLY A 559 -1.26 -4.23 21.43
N PHE A 560 -1.45 -3.92 22.72
CA PHE A 560 -2.44 -2.94 23.18
C PHE A 560 -1.78 -1.57 23.43
N ALA A 561 -2.59 -0.53 23.55
CA ALA A 561 -2.16 0.81 23.98
C ALA A 561 -2.77 1.06 25.35
N THR A 562 -2.09 1.81 26.21
CA THR A 562 -2.54 1.99 27.59
C THR A 562 -2.73 3.46 27.94
N LEU A 563 -3.82 3.74 28.65
CA LEU A 563 -4.06 5.00 29.35
C LEU A 563 -3.95 4.72 30.85
N GLU A 564 -3.39 5.64 31.62
CA GLU A 564 -3.14 5.42 33.04
C GLU A 564 -3.81 6.47 33.91
N ALA A 565 -4.46 6.01 34.97
CA ALA A 565 -5.08 6.84 35.98
C ALA A 565 -4.59 6.43 37.37
N SER A 566 -4.22 7.42 38.18
CA SER A 566 -3.86 7.22 39.59
C SER A 566 -5.04 7.33 40.55
N SER A 567 -6.21 7.75 40.06
CA SER A 567 -7.41 7.96 40.87
C SER A 567 -8.68 7.71 40.05
N GLY A 568 -9.81 7.51 40.74
CA GLY A 568 -11.11 7.33 40.08
C GLY A 568 -11.57 8.57 39.30
N LYS A 569 -11.26 9.78 39.79
CA LYS A 569 -11.51 11.04 39.06
C LYS A 569 -10.74 11.11 37.76
N ASP A 570 -9.44 10.83 37.80
CA ASP A 570 -8.58 10.84 36.62
C ASP A 570 -9.06 9.80 35.60
N ALA A 571 -9.48 8.62 36.08
CA ALA A 571 -10.01 7.56 35.22
C ALA A 571 -11.27 8.00 34.47
N VAL A 572 -12.21 8.65 35.16
CA VAL A 572 -13.46 9.14 34.56
C VAL A 572 -13.20 10.30 33.59
N GLU A 573 -12.23 11.17 33.88
CA GLU A 573 -11.84 12.26 32.99
C GLU A 573 -11.14 11.74 31.72
N LEU A 574 -10.20 10.81 31.87
CA LEU A 574 -9.53 10.15 30.73
C LEU A 574 -10.51 9.37 29.87
N ALA A 575 -11.41 8.62 30.50
CA ALA A 575 -12.46 7.88 29.81
C ALA A 575 -13.44 8.81 29.08
N ARG A 576 -13.68 10.03 29.56
CA ARG A 576 -14.55 11.01 28.89
C ARG A 576 -13.91 11.58 27.63
N ASN A 577 -12.60 11.84 27.66
CA ASN A 577 -11.88 12.53 26.59
C ASN A 577 -11.22 11.60 25.57
N ASN A 578 -11.11 10.31 25.88
CA ASN A 578 -10.44 9.32 25.03
C ASN A 578 -11.33 8.10 24.79
N ARG A 579 -11.11 7.39 23.68
CA ARG A 579 -11.74 6.11 23.43
C ARG A 579 -11.02 5.01 24.23
N VAL A 580 -11.78 4.27 25.04
CA VAL A 580 -11.31 3.15 25.86
C VAL A 580 -12.03 1.88 25.42
N ASP A 581 -11.28 0.81 25.15
CA ASP A 581 -11.81 -0.47 24.69
C ASP A 581 -11.85 -1.53 25.82
N ALA A 582 -11.12 -1.34 26.93
CA ALA A 582 -11.30 -2.08 28.19
C ALA A 582 -10.74 -1.28 29.39
N VAL A 583 -11.19 -1.59 30.59
CA VAL A 583 -10.71 -0.97 31.84
C VAL A 583 -10.17 -2.04 32.80
N LEU A 584 -8.97 -1.82 33.32
CA LEU A 584 -8.38 -2.53 34.45
C LEU A 584 -8.46 -1.61 35.66
N LEU A 585 -9.20 -2.01 36.69
CA LEU A 585 -9.58 -1.11 37.79
C LEU A 585 -9.25 -1.72 39.16
N ASP A 586 -8.46 -1.02 39.98
CA ASP A 586 -8.32 -1.36 41.40
C ASP A 586 -9.64 -1.08 42.14
N LEU A 587 -9.97 -1.95 43.09
CA LEU A 587 -11.06 -1.73 44.04
C LEU A 587 -10.72 -0.68 45.10
N MET A 588 -9.44 -0.52 45.44
CA MET A 588 -9.00 0.35 46.53
C MET A 588 -8.29 1.58 45.96
N LEU A 589 -9.04 2.60 45.53
CA LEU A 589 -8.47 3.88 45.08
C LEU A 589 -8.57 4.95 46.20
N PRO A 590 -7.73 6.00 46.16
CA PRO A 590 -7.66 7.01 47.21
C PRO A 590 -8.92 7.90 47.32
N ASP A 591 -9.67 8.06 46.24
CA ASP A 591 -10.79 9.00 46.13
C ASP A 591 -12.16 8.31 46.08
N PHE A 592 -12.25 7.14 45.45
CA PHE A 592 -13.48 6.37 45.30
C PHE A 592 -13.23 4.87 45.43
N ASP A 593 -14.23 4.10 45.84
CA ASP A 593 -14.18 2.64 45.72
C ASP A 593 -14.31 2.27 44.22
N GLY A 594 -13.59 1.25 43.74
CA GLY A 594 -13.64 0.79 42.34
C GLY A 594 -15.07 0.46 41.87
N PHE A 595 -15.97 0.08 42.79
CA PHE A 595 -17.40 -0.05 42.48
C PHE A 595 -18.08 1.29 42.13
N GLN A 596 -17.74 2.36 42.83
CA GLN A 596 -18.27 3.70 42.55
C GLN A 596 -17.73 4.24 41.22
N VAL A 597 -16.44 4.00 40.94
CA VAL A 597 -15.83 4.34 39.65
C VAL A 597 -16.51 3.60 38.51
N THR A 598 -16.84 2.31 38.71
CA THR A 598 -17.60 1.52 37.76
C THR A 598 -18.96 2.15 37.46
N GLU A 599 -19.74 2.53 38.48
CA GLU A 599 -21.02 3.23 38.27
C GLU A 599 -20.86 4.55 37.50
N MET A 600 -19.79 5.30 37.77
CA MET A 600 -19.50 6.56 37.07
C MET A 600 -19.14 6.33 35.60
N LEU A 601 -18.32 5.33 35.30
CA LEU A 601 -17.95 4.94 33.93
C LEU A 601 -19.16 4.39 33.17
N ARG A 602 -20.01 3.58 33.80
CA ARG A 602 -21.22 3.05 33.17
C ARG A 602 -22.25 4.13 32.80
N ARG A 603 -22.20 5.32 33.45
CA ARG A 603 -23.08 6.46 33.12
C ARG A 603 -22.59 7.31 31.94
N LEU A 604 -21.36 7.10 31.46
CA LEU A 604 -20.85 7.78 30.28
C LEU A 604 -21.24 7.01 29.01
N GLN A 605 -21.80 7.69 28.02
CA GLN A 605 -22.24 7.08 26.76
C GLN A 605 -21.13 6.34 26.00
N ASN A 606 -19.86 6.69 26.22
CA ASN A 606 -18.71 6.09 25.55
C ASN A 606 -18.06 4.94 26.34
N THR A 607 -18.48 4.68 27.58
CA THR A 607 -17.97 3.57 28.40
C THR A 607 -19.06 2.68 29.02
N GLU A 608 -20.33 2.86 28.62
CA GLU A 608 -21.48 2.08 29.09
C GLU A 608 -21.26 0.56 28.94
N ASP A 609 -20.75 0.12 27.79
CA ASP A 609 -20.53 -1.31 27.47
C ASP A 609 -19.06 -1.76 27.55
N VAL A 610 -18.15 -0.86 27.92
CA VAL A 610 -16.71 -1.17 27.93
C VAL A 610 -16.42 -2.23 29.01
N PRO A 611 -15.70 -3.32 28.67
CA PRO A 611 -15.45 -4.37 29.65
C PRO A 611 -14.58 -3.84 30.80
N ILE A 612 -14.99 -4.14 32.05
CA ILE A 612 -14.26 -3.74 33.26
C ILE A 612 -13.76 -5.00 33.98
N ILE A 613 -12.45 -5.05 34.18
CA ILE A 613 -11.74 -6.11 34.90
C ILE A 613 -11.22 -5.53 36.21
N PHE A 614 -11.66 -6.09 37.33
CA PHE A 614 -11.17 -5.65 38.63
C PHE A 614 -9.82 -6.28 38.98
N ILE A 615 -8.91 -5.50 39.53
CA ILE A 615 -7.67 -5.95 40.14
C ILE A 615 -7.79 -5.76 41.66
N SER A 616 -7.48 -6.78 42.47
CA SER A 616 -7.64 -6.66 43.93
C SER A 616 -6.71 -7.56 44.74
N ALA A 617 -6.32 -7.10 45.93
CA ALA A 617 -5.48 -7.86 46.87
C ALA A 617 -6.23 -8.94 47.68
N ARG A 618 -7.57 -9.08 47.56
CA ARG A 618 -8.39 -9.99 48.37
C ARG A 618 -9.05 -11.11 47.56
N GLY A 619 -8.50 -12.32 47.63
CA GLY A 619 -9.03 -13.50 46.92
C GLY A 619 -10.24 -14.22 47.53
N GLN A 620 -11.01 -13.61 48.45
CA GLN A 620 -12.14 -14.30 49.11
C GLN A 620 -13.33 -14.48 48.15
N THR A 621 -14.02 -15.62 48.24
CA THR A 621 -15.16 -15.97 47.35
C THR A 621 -16.31 -14.96 47.42
N SER A 622 -16.51 -14.31 48.58
CA SER A 622 -17.54 -13.27 48.76
C SER A 622 -17.31 -12.03 47.90
N ASP A 623 -16.04 -11.64 47.70
CA ASP A 623 -15.68 -10.43 46.96
C ASP A 623 -15.80 -10.68 45.45
N LYS A 624 -15.43 -11.88 44.98
CA LYS A 624 -15.67 -12.32 43.59
C LYS A 624 -17.16 -12.36 43.25
N VAL A 625 -17.99 -12.88 44.15
CA VAL A 625 -19.46 -12.95 43.96
C VAL A 625 -20.07 -11.55 43.94
N ARG A 626 -19.55 -10.62 44.75
CA ARG A 626 -20.02 -9.23 44.79
C ARG A 626 -19.60 -8.45 43.54
N ALA A 627 -18.39 -8.65 43.05
CA ALA A 627 -17.88 -8.05 41.80
C ALA A 627 -18.71 -8.46 40.57
N LEU A 628 -19.03 -9.75 40.44
CA LEU A 628 -19.88 -10.26 39.35
C LEU A 628 -21.32 -9.76 39.44
N ARG A 629 -21.87 -9.52 40.64
CA ARG A 629 -23.22 -8.97 40.83
C ARG A 629 -23.35 -7.48 40.49
N LEU A 630 -22.24 -6.75 40.46
CA LEU A 630 -22.18 -5.30 40.20
C LEU A 630 -21.77 -4.95 38.76
N GLY A 631 -21.65 -5.94 37.87
CA GLY A 631 -21.45 -5.72 36.44
C GLY A 631 -19.98 -5.65 35.97
N ALA A 632 -19.05 -6.25 36.72
CA ALA A 632 -17.70 -6.51 36.22
C ALA A 632 -17.65 -7.77 35.37
N ASP A 633 -16.85 -7.71 34.30
CA ASP A 633 -16.77 -8.73 33.27
C ASP A 633 -15.75 -9.84 33.63
N ASP A 634 -14.72 -9.52 34.41
CA ASP A 634 -13.81 -10.49 35.03
C ASP A 634 -13.08 -9.87 36.25
N TYR A 635 -12.25 -10.68 36.92
CA TYR A 635 -11.53 -10.30 38.14
C TYR A 635 -10.16 -10.98 38.25
N VAL A 636 -9.14 -10.22 38.68
CA VAL A 636 -7.74 -10.62 38.84
C VAL A 636 -7.25 -10.35 40.27
N VAL A 637 -6.53 -11.30 40.88
CA VAL A 637 -6.00 -11.19 42.26
C VAL A 637 -4.54 -10.74 42.22
N LYS A 638 -4.16 -9.75 43.03
CA LYS A 638 -2.75 -9.38 43.28
C LYS A 638 -2.11 -10.33 44.31
N PRO A 639 -0.88 -10.82 44.11
CA PRO A 639 -0.05 -10.68 42.91
C PRO A 639 -0.54 -11.58 41.76
N PHE A 640 -0.53 -11.07 40.54
CA PHE A 640 -0.98 -11.78 39.33
C PHE A 640 0.20 -12.13 38.42
N ASP A 641 0.04 -13.20 37.64
CA ASP A 641 0.98 -13.56 36.58
C ASP A 641 0.76 -12.67 35.34
N ALA A 642 1.85 -12.22 34.73
CA ALA A 642 1.83 -11.33 33.56
C ALA A 642 1.14 -11.97 32.34
N MET A 643 1.34 -13.27 32.10
CA MET A 643 0.67 -13.97 31.00
C MET A 643 -0.81 -14.19 31.32
N GLU A 644 -1.16 -14.46 32.58
CA GLU A 644 -2.55 -14.56 33.02
C GLU A 644 -3.33 -13.26 32.81
N LEU A 645 -2.77 -12.11 33.22
CA LEU A 645 -3.40 -10.81 33.06
C LEU A 645 -3.72 -10.53 31.58
N GLY A 646 -2.72 -10.67 30.71
CA GLY A 646 -2.90 -10.41 29.28
C GLY A 646 -3.90 -11.37 28.62
N ALA A 647 -3.84 -12.66 28.95
CA ALA A 647 -4.80 -13.64 28.44
C ALA A 647 -6.25 -13.36 28.89
N ARG A 648 -6.44 -12.88 30.13
CA ARG A 648 -7.77 -12.47 30.63
C ARG A 648 -8.29 -11.23 29.94
N VAL A 649 -7.45 -10.21 29.77
CA VAL A 649 -7.82 -9.00 29.02
C VAL A 649 -8.23 -9.37 27.60
N GLU A 650 -7.43 -10.19 26.91
CA GLU A 650 -7.77 -10.66 25.56
C GLU A 650 -9.06 -11.50 25.54
N ALA A 651 -9.24 -12.40 26.51
CA ALA A 651 -10.42 -13.25 26.60
C ALA A 651 -11.69 -12.44 26.89
N VAL A 652 -11.62 -11.43 27.75
CA VAL A 652 -12.73 -10.54 28.08
C VAL A 652 -13.05 -9.63 26.90
N ILE A 653 -12.05 -9.09 26.20
CA ILE A 653 -12.29 -8.32 24.96
C ILE A 653 -12.96 -9.22 23.92
N LYS A 654 -12.43 -10.42 23.65
CA LYS A 654 -13.04 -11.37 22.69
C LYS A 654 -14.41 -11.87 23.13
N ARG A 655 -14.63 -12.05 24.43
CA ARG A 655 -15.92 -12.45 24.99
C ARG A 655 -16.90 -11.30 24.90
N LYS A 656 -16.48 -10.07 25.22
CA LYS A 656 -17.33 -8.88 25.10
C LYS A 656 -17.67 -8.64 23.64
N GLU A 657 -16.71 -8.74 22.71
CA GLU A 657 -16.97 -8.77 21.26
C GLU A 657 -18.05 -9.80 20.87
N ARG A 658 -18.05 -10.98 21.51
CA ARG A 658 -19.03 -12.07 21.30
C ARG A 658 -20.32 -11.97 22.15
N GLU A 659 -20.34 -11.21 23.23
CA GLU A 659 -21.48 -11.07 24.16
C GLU A 659 -22.26 -9.79 23.87
N THR A 660 -21.59 -8.76 23.33
CA THR A 660 -22.25 -7.76 22.49
C THR A 660 -22.87 -8.39 21.24
N ASP A 661 -22.72 -9.69 20.96
CA ASP A 661 -23.55 -10.40 19.96
C ASP A 661 -24.96 -10.76 20.44
N ALA A 662 -25.44 -10.19 21.55
CA ALA A 662 -26.81 -9.71 21.59
C ALA A 662 -26.68 -8.19 21.48
N SER A 663 -27.27 -7.50 20.51
CA SER A 663 -27.05 -6.04 20.42
C SER A 663 -25.58 -5.59 20.13
N PRO A 664 -25.10 -5.60 18.87
CA PRO A 664 -23.86 -4.87 18.49
C PRO A 664 -23.95 -4.00 17.24
N THR A 665 -24.94 -4.22 16.36
CA THR A 665 -24.77 -3.81 14.95
C THR A 665 -25.09 -2.32 14.72
N THR A 666 -26.19 -1.80 15.26
CA THR A 666 -26.73 -0.46 14.88
C THR A 666 -26.66 0.62 15.97
N ARG A 667 -26.39 0.24 17.23
CA ARG A 667 -26.43 1.09 18.45
C ARG A 667 -27.79 1.75 18.72
N LEU A 668 -28.89 1.25 18.14
CA LEU A 668 -30.23 1.79 18.35
C LEU A 668 -30.91 1.17 19.58
N PRO A 669 -31.84 1.89 20.25
CA PRO A 669 -32.66 1.37 21.34
C PRO A 669 -33.40 0.08 20.96
N GLY A 670 -33.43 -0.91 21.87
CA GLY A 670 -34.11 -2.20 21.67
C GLY A 670 -35.60 -2.20 22.03
N SER A 671 -36.24 -3.37 21.96
CA SER A 671 -37.68 -3.58 22.18
C SER A 671 -38.21 -3.03 23.52
N ALA A 672 -37.46 -3.18 24.61
CA ALA A 672 -37.88 -2.69 25.93
C ALA A 672 -37.93 -1.15 26.00
N ALA A 673 -37.11 -0.44 25.22
CA ALA A 673 -37.17 1.02 25.13
C ALA A 673 -38.35 1.47 24.27
N LEU A 674 -38.61 0.74 23.18
CA LEU A 674 -39.78 0.95 22.32
C LEU A 674 -41.09 0.85 23.10
N GLU A 675 -41.28 -0.21 23.88
CA GLU A 675 -42.51 -0.41 24.68
C GLU A 675 -42.76 0.73 25.66
N ARG A 676 -41.69 1.23 26.32
CA ARG A 676 -41.79 2.37 27.23
C ARG A 676 -42.20 3.65 26.52
N GLU A 677 -41.61 3.92 25.35
CA GLU A 677 -41.92 5.12 24.58
C GLU A 677 -43.35 5.09 24.02
N VAL A 678 -43.80 3.94 23.50
CA VAL A 678 -45.20 3.75 23.06
C VAL A 678 -46.16 3.95 24.22
N GLY A 679 -45.89 3.36 25.39
CA GLY A 679 -46.72 3.54 26.59
C GLY A 679 -46.79 4.99 27.05
N LYS A 680 -45.67 5.72 26.99
CA LYS A 680 -45.61 7.15 27.32
C LYS A 680 -46.51 8.00 26.42
N ARG A 681 -46.50 7.77 25.10
CA ARG A 681 -47.33 8.55 24.16
C ARG A 681 -48.81 8.22 24.24
N LEU A 682 -49.14 6.94 24.45
CA LEU A 682 -50.52 6.52 24.73
C LEU A 682 -51.06 7.21 25.99
N ALA A 683 -50.25 7.27 27.06
CA ALA A 683 -50.63 7.97 28.29
C ALA A 683 -50.73 9.49 28.13
N ALA A 684 -49.96 10.09 27.23
CA ALA A 684 -50.00 11.52 26.91
C ALA A 684 -51.21 11.93 26.03
N GLY A 685 -51.92 10.96 25.43
CA GLY A 685 -53.05 11.24 24.53
C GLY A 685 -52.62 11.80 23.17
N GLU A 686 -51.37 11.54 22.75
CA GLU A 686 -50.80 12.05 21.50
C GLU A 686 -51.11 11.10 20.34
N LYS A 687 -51.41 11.64 19.15
CA LYS A 687 -51.53 10.85 17.92
C LYS A 687 -50.16 10.73 17.25
N PHE A 688 -49.75 9.51 16.92
CA PHE A 688 -48.45 9.25 16.31
C PHE A 688 -48.54 8.07 15.34
N TYR A 689 -47.59 7.97 14.41
CA TYR A 689 -47.40 6.74 13.64
C TYR A 689 -46.39 5.83 14.31
N LEU A 690 -46.73 4.54 14.37
CA LEU A 690 -45.78 3.47 14.63
C LEU A 690 -45.44 2.80 13.29
N CYS A 691 -44.23 3.00 12.81
CA CYS A 691 -43.76 2.49 11.51
C CYS A 691 -42.74 1.37 11.70
N TYR A 692 -43.06 0.18 11.21
CA TYR A 692 -42.13 -0.95 11.14
C TYR A 692 -41.46 -0.96 9.77
N LEU A 693 -40.13 -1.04 9.75
CA LEU A 693 -39.33 -1.15 8.54
C LEU A 693 -38.64 -2.51 8.52
N ASP A 694 -38.66 -3.16 7.36
CA ASP A 694 -38.07 -4.50 7.15
C ASP A 694 -37.39 -4.59 5.79
N LEU A 695 -36.30 -5.37 5.75
CA LEU A 695 -35.49 -5.58 4.56
C LEU A 695 -35.93 -6.84 3.80
N ASP A 696 -36.41 -6.64 2.58
CA ASP A 696 -36.86 -7.72 1.73
C ASP A 696 -35.68 -8.56 1.22
N ASN A 697 -35.77 -9.88 1.31
CA ASN A 697 -34.74 -10.82 0.85
C ASN A 697 -33.39 -10.78 1.61
N LEU A 698 -33.30 -10.16 2.79
CA LEU A 698 -32.06 -10.16 3.60
C LEU A 698 -31.53 -11.57 3.88
N LYS A 699 -32.43 -12.54 4.14
CA LYS A 699 -32.02 -13.94 4.35
C LYS A 699 -31.33 -14.54 3.11
N ALA A 700 -31.89 -14.34 1.92
CA ALA A 700 -31.30 -14.83 0.68
C ALA A 700 -29.94 -14.17 0.41
N TYR A 701 -29.84 -12.87 0.72
CA TYR A 701 -28.59 -12.13 0.66
C TYR A 701 -27.53 -12.67 1.63
N ASN A 702 -27.93 -12.96 2.87
CA ASN A 702 -27.07 -13.56 3.89
C ASN A 702 -26.60 -14.97 3.48
N ASP A 703 -27.49 -15.80 2.94
CA ASP A 703 -27.13 -17.14 2.48
C ASP A 703 -26.16 -17.10 1.28
N TYR A 704 -26.22 -16.06 0.45
CA TYR A 704 -25.37 -15.89 -0.73
C TYR A 704 -24.01 -15.24 -0.41
N TYR A 705 -23.97 -14.16 0.37
CA TYR A 705 -22.75 -13.39 0.65
C TYR A 705 -22.18 -13.58 2.06
N GLY A 706 -22.93 -14.19 2.98
CA GLY A 706 -22.55 -14.46 4.35
C GLY A 706 -22.91 -13.35 5.36
N TYR A 707 -22.92 -13.76 6.64
CA TYR A 707 -23.38 -12.94 7.77
C TYR A 707 -22.66 -11.60 7.92
N ALA A 708 -21.34 -11.58 7.75
CA ALA A 708 -20.57 -10.35 7.87
C ALA A 708 -20.99 -9.27 6.87
N ARG A 709 -21.41 -9.65 5.66
CA ARG A 709 -21.90 -8.70 4.66
C ARG A 709 -23.34 -8.26 4.97
N ALA A 710 -24.18 -9.19 5.41
CA ALA A 710 -25.54 -8.87 5.87
C ALA A 710 -25.53 -7.88 7.06
N ASP A 711 -24.59 -8.02 8.00
CA ASP A 711 -24.41 -7.05 9.09
C ASP A 711 -24.05 -5.66 8.58
N GLY A 712 -23.20 -5.58 7.56
CA GLY A 712 -22.87 -4.31 6.90
C GLY A 712 -24.11 -3.62 6.32
N VAL A 713 -24.99 -4.41 5.67
CA VAL A 713 -26.29 -3.91 5.16
C VAL A 713 -27.17 -3.40 6.30
N ILE A 714 -27.32 -4.15 7.39
CA ILE A 714 -28.12 -3.74 8.55
C ILE A 714 -27.60 -2.41 9.14
N ARG A 715 -26.27 -2.22 9.23
CA ARG A 715 -25.67 -0.95 9.67
C ARG A 715 -25.97 0.20 8.73
N GLN A 716 -25.82 -0.04 7.42
CA GLN A 716 -26.10 0.96 6.41
C GLN A 716 -27.58 1.39 6.47
N THR A 717 -28.51 0.45 6.61
CA THR A 717 -29.94 0.73 6.78
C THR A 717 -30.19 1.61 8.01
N ALA A 718 -29.55 1.29 9.15
CA ALA A 718 -29.69 2.10 10.36
C ALA A 718 -29.16 3.54 10.16
N SER A 719 -28.03 3.71 9.46
CA SER A 719 -27.46 5.01 9.10
C SER A 719 -28.42 5.82 8.23
N ILE A 720 -28.99 5.18 7.20
CA ILE A 720 -29.97 5.79 6.28
C ILE A 720 -31.21 6.28 7.03
N ILE A 721 -31.78 5.43 7.89
CA ILE A 721 -32.99 5.80 8.66
C ILE A 721 -32.68 6.94 9.62
N ARG A 722 -31.56 6.86 10.35
CA ARG A 722 -31.15 7.91 11.28
C ARG A 722 -31.00 9.27 10.58
N ARG A 723 -30.31 9.32 9.44
CA ARG A 723 -30.10 10.56 8.69
C ARG A 723 -31.40 11.15 8.14
N ALA A 724 -32.34 10.30 7.71
CA ALA A 724 -33.66 10.74 7.28
C ALA A 724 -34.45 11.38 8.44
N VAL A 725 -34.37 10.80 9.64
CA VAL A 725 -34.98 11.34 10.87
C VAL A 725 -34.30 12.65 11.30
N GLU A 726 -32.97 12.74 11.21
CA GLU A 726 -32.24 13.98 11.52
C GLU A 726 -32.60 15.13 10.56
N THR A 727 -32.91 14.82 9.30
CA THR A 727 -33.19 15.82 8.26
C THR A 727 -34.66 16.27 8.26
N HIS A 728 -35.60 15.32 8.41
CA HIS A 728 -37.03 15.56 8.23
C HIS A 728 -37.86 15.34 9.50
N GLY A 729 -37.25 14.78 10.55
CA GLY A 729 -37.88 14.57 11.84
C GLY A 729 -37.74 15.77 12.79
N GLY A 730 -38.10 15.54 14.04
CA GLY A 730 -37.99 16.49 15.15
C GLY A 730 -37.60 15.78 16.45
N GLN A 731 -37.49 16.55 17.52
CA GLN A 731 -36.95 16.06 18.80
C GLN A 731 -37.82 14.99 19.49
N ASP A 732 -39.06 14.86 19.05
CA ASP A 732 -40.04 13.89 19.51
C ASP A 732 -40.07 12.62 18.64
N ASP A 733 -39.19 12.44 17.66
CA ASP A 733 -39.14 11.19 16.89
C ASP A 733 -38.25 10.15 17.59
N PHE A 734 -38.65 8.88 17.53
CA PHE A 734 -37.96 7.78 18.21
C PHE A 734 -37.67 6.65 17.22
N LEU A 735 -36.39 6.27 17.12
CA LEU A 735 -35.92 5.19 16.25
C LEU A 735 -35.36 4.05 17.11
N ALA A 736 -35.79 2.82 16.81
CA ALA A 736 -35.39 1.60 17.50
C ALA A 736 -35.02 0.48 16.53
N HIS A 737 -34.23 -0.49 16.99
CA HIS A 737 -33.87 -1.71 16.27
C HIS A 737 -34.22 -2.91 17.16
N ILE A 738 -35.14 -3.76 16.70
CA ILE A 738 -35.63 -4.89 17.50
C ILE A 738 -34.66 -6.07 17.38
N ALA A 739 -34.49 -6.60 16.16
CA ALA A 739 -33.59 -7.70 15.85
C ALA A 739 -33.45 -7.85 14.33
N GLY A 740 -32.28 -8.28 13.85
CA GLY A 740 -32.08 -8.59 12.43
C GLY A 740 -32.41 -7.41 11.51
N ASP A 741 -33.41 -7.59 10.65
CA ASP A 741 -33.95 -6.59 9.72
C ASP A 741 -35.09 -5.73 10.27
N ASP A 742 -35.55 -5.95 11.51
CA ASP A 742 -36.70 -5.25 12.09
C ASP A 742 -36.33 -3.91 12.75
N PHE A 743 -36.63 -2.81 12.08
CA PHE A 743 -36.50 -1.44 12.62
C PHE A 743 -37.87 -0.84 12.93
N VAL A 744 -37.93 0.06 13.91
CA VAL A 744 -39.18 0.75 14.28
C VAL A 744 -38.94 2.25 14.43
N LEU A 745 -39.78 3.04 13.78
CA LEU A 745 -39.82 4.49 13.86
C LEU A 745 -41.15 4.94 14.47
N ILE A 746 -41.10 5.79 15.49
CA ILE A 746 -42.25 6.53 16.01
C ILE A 746 -42.10 7.98 15.56
N THR A 747 -43.10 8.50 14.86
CA THR A 747 -43.07 9.86 14.30
C THR A 747 -44.44 10.53 14.29
N GLY A 748 -44.44 11.87 14.26
CA GLY A 748 -45.65 12.66 14.06
C GLY A 748 -46.33 12.43 12.69
N PRO A 749 -47.67 12.57 12.58
CA PRO A 749 -48.42 12.35 11.34
C PRO A 749 -47.97 13.19 10.14
N GLU A 750 -47.54 14.41 10.38
CA GLU A 750 -47.11 15.36 9.36
C GLU A 750 -45.73 15.05 8.75
N ARG A 751 -44.93 14.17 9.35
CA ARG A 751 -43.52 13.93 8.94
C ARG A 751 -43.27 12.57 8.31
N LEU A 752 -44.15 11.59 8.57
CA LEU A 752 -43.98 10.20 8.13
C LEU A 752 -43.66 10.10 6.62
N GLU A 753 -44.42 10.80 5.79
CA GLU A 753 -44.25 10.70 4.33
C GLU A 753 -42.89 11.24 3.87
N SER A 754 -42.43 12.35 4.45
CA SER A 754 -41.13 12.93 4.14
C SER A 754 -39.98 12.03 4.59
N ILE A 755 -40.05 11.50 5.82
CA ILE A 755 -39.03 10.58 6.34
C ILE A 755 -39.01 9.29 5.50
N ALA A 756 -40.16 8.68 5.25
CA ALA A 756 -40.26 7.44 4.48
C ALA A 756 -39.78 7.60 3.03
N ALA A 757 -40.14 8.69 2.37
CA ALA A 757 -39.67 8.98 1.01
C ALA A 757 -38.14 9.12 0.96
N GLU A 758 -37.54 9.78 1.94
CA GLU A 758 -36.08 9.95 2.02
C GLU A 758 -35.36 8.63 2.37
N VAL A 759 -35.94 7.80 3.25
CA VAL A 759 -35.43 6.46 3.54
C VAL A 759 -35.44 5.58 2.28
N ILE A 760 -36.58 5.49 1.58
CA ILE A 760 -36.72 4.69 0.36
C ILE A 760 -35.71 5.13 -0.70
N LYS A 761 -35.68 6.44 -0.98
CA LYS A 761 -34.79 7.03 -1.98
C LYS A 761 -33.32 6.75 -1.69
N ASN A 762 -32.87 6.91 -0.45
CA ASN A 762 -31.48 6.67 -0.07
C ASN A 762 -31.15 5.17 0.00
N PHE A 763 -32.09 4.35 0.44
CA PHE A 763 -31.92 2.90 0.47
C PHE A 763 -31.71 2.34 -0.94
N ASP A 764 -32.62 2.65 -1.87
CA ASP A 764 -32.54 2.17 -3.27
C ASP A 764 -31.28 2.68 -3.99
N ARG A 765 -30.79 3.86 -3.59
CA ARG A 765 -29.56 4.45 -4.12
C ARG A 765 -28.31 3.72 -3.63
N VAL A 766 -28.22 3.37 -2.34
CA VAL A 766 -26.99 2.86 -1.71
C VAL A 766 -26.91 1.34 -1.70
N ILE A 767 -28.03 0.63 -1.55
CA ILE A 767 -28.05 -0.83 -1.41
C ILE A 767 -27.37 -1.59 -2.57
N PRO A 768 -27.38 -1.12 -3.84
CA PRO A 768 -26.68 -1.82 -4.92
C PRO A 768 -25.18 -1.96 -4.66
N LEU A 769 -24.51 -1.02 -3.96
CA LEU A 769 -23.08 -1.07 -3.62
C LEU A 769 -22.69 -2.32 -2.78
N PHE A 770 -23.67 -2.94 -2.14
CA PHE A 770 -23.47 -4.15 -1.35
C PHE A 770 -23.52 -5.44 -2.19
N TYR A 771 -23.81 -5.36 -3.48
CA TYR A 771 -23.80 -6.48 -4.42
C TYR A 771 -22.51 -6.49 -5.27
N GLU A 772 -22.12 -7.67 -5.76
CA GLU A 772 -21.06 -7.75 -6.75
C GLU A 772 -21.49 -7.14 -8.10
N PRO A 773 -20.56 -6.58 -8.89
CA PRO A 773 -20.89 -5.97 -10.18
C PRO A 773 -21.68 -6.87 -11.13
N GLU A 774 -21.36 -8.16 -11.15
CA GLU A 774 -22.06 -9.17 -11.96
C GLU A 774 -23.52 -9.36 -11.51
N ASP A 775 -23.77 -9.37 -10.21
CA ASP A 775 -25.11 -9.54 -9.65
C ASP A 775 -25.94 -8.26 -9.81
N GLN A 776 -25.31 -7.08 -9.73
CA GLN A 776 -25.95 -5.79 -10.04
C GLN A 776 -26.40 -5.72 -11.50
N GLN A 777 -25.51 -6.06 -12.45
CA GLN A 777 -25.84 -6.06 -13.88
C GLN A 777 -26.95 -7.04 -14.22
N ARG A 778 -26.97 -8.19 -13.53
CA ARG A 778 -27.99 -9.22 -13.71
C ARG A 778 -29.31 -8.87 -13.01
N GLY A 779 -29.27 -8.02 -11.97
CA GLY A 779 -30.43 -7.55 -11.22
C GLY A 779 -31.01 -8.55 -10.21
N PHE A 780 -30.35 -9.70 -9.99
CA PHE A 780 -30.79 -10.72 -9.04
C PHE A 780 -29.64 -11.61 -8.54
N ILE A 781 -29.81 -12.16 -7.34
CA ILE A 781 -28.99 -13.25 -6.79
C ILE A 781 -29.77 -14.57 -6.81
N GLU A 782 -29.04 -15.68 -6.90
CA GLU A 782 -29.62 -17.03 -6.87
C GLU A 782 -29.27 -17.71 -5.54
N ALA A 783 -30.28 -17.95 -4.71
CA ALA A 783 -30.12 -18.57 -3.39
C ALA A 783 -31.18 -19.65 -3.16
N MET A 784 -30.93 -20.55 -2.20
CA MET A 784 -31.92 -21.54 -1.80
C MET A 784 -33.03 -20.89 -0.99
N ASP A 785 -34.28 -21.16 -1.36
CA ASP A 785 -35.43 -20.78 -0.56
C ASP A 785 -35.55 -21.67 0.70
N ARG A 786 -36.52 -21.34 1.56
CA ARG A 786 -36.82 -22.10 2.79
C ARG A 786 -37.23 -23.56 2.57
N PHE A 787 -37.43 -23.98 1.32
CA PHE A 787 -37.77 -25.35 0.92
C PHE A 787 -36.62 -26.04 0.16
N GLY A 788 -35.43 -25.42 0.13
CA GLY A 788 -34.23 -25.96 -0.53
C GLY A 788 -34.26 -25.86 -2.06
N GLN A 789 -35.16 -25.07 -2.64
CA GLN A 789 -35.21 -24.82 -4.08
C GLN A 789 -34.43 -23.56 -4.44
N MET A 790 -33.62 -23.62 -5.49
CA MET A 790 -32.97 -22.43 -6.04
C MET A 790 -34.01 -21.47 -6.60
N ARG A 791 -34.05 -20.25 -6.07
CA ARG A 791 -34.90 -19.16 -6.56
C ARG A 791 -34.05 -17.93 -6.85
N ARG A 792 -34.57 -17.08 -7.75
CA ARG A 792 -34.04 -15.76 -8.04
C ARG A 792 -34.65 -14.74 -7.10
N PHE A 793 -33.79 -13.99 -6.43
CA PHE A 793 -34.18 -12.88 -5.56
C PHE A 793 -33.63 -11.59 -6.17
N GLY A 794 -34.49 -10.60 -6.39
CA GLY A 794 -34.06 -9.29 -6.88
C GLY A 794 -33.12 -8.58 -5.91
N ILE A 795 -32.62 -7.41 -6.32
CA ILE A 795 -31.92 -6.50 -5.41
C ILE A 795 -32.84 -6.16 -4.23
N MET A 796 -32.27 -6.10 -3.03
CA MET A 796 -32.97 -5.87 -1.77
C MET A 796 -33.76 -4.56 -1.81
N SER A 797 -34.96 -4.59 -1.26
CA SER A 797 -35.84 -3.44 -1.06
C SER A 797 -36.17 -3.27 0.42
N ILE A 798 -36.72 -2.11 0.79
CA ILE A 798 -37.19 -1.82 2.15
C ILE A 798 -38.71 -1.63 2.17
N SER A 799 -39.38 -2.39 3.03
CA SER A 799 -40.82 -2.34 3.24
C SER A 799 -41.15 -1.58 4.53
N LEU A 800 -41.92 -0.49 4.43
CA LEU A 800 -42.35 0.34 5.56
C LEU A 800 -43.85 0.17 5.81
N ALA A 801 -44.23 -0.27 7.00
CA ALA A 801 -45.62 -0.46 7.43
C ALA A 801 -45.95 0.47 8.59
N ALA A 802 -46.79 1.48 8.36
CA ALA A 802 -47.11 2.52 9.35
C ALA A 802 -48.57 2.45 9.83
N VAL A 803 -48.77 2.41 11.14
CA VAL A 803 -50.10 2.44 11.76
C VAL A 803 -50.30 3.77 12.46
N LEU A 804 -51.38 4.49 12.12
CA LEU A 804 -51.78 5.68 12.87
C LEU A 804 -52.37 5.24 14.22
N VAL A 805 -51.64 5.53 15.30
CA VAL A 805 -52.06 5.23 16.65
C VAL A 805 -52.88 6.38 17.19
N ASP A 806 -54.18 6.11 17.37
CA ASP A 806 -55.10 6.98 18.10
C ASP A 806 -55.31 6.41 19.51
N PRO A 807 -54.93 7.13 20.59
CA PRO A 807 -55.10 6.66 21.97
C PRO A 807 -56.55 6.34 22.37
N GLU A 808 -57.54 6.84 21.62
CA GLU A 808 -58.95 6.48 21.82
C GLU A 808 -59.31 5.08 21.27
N LYS A 809 -58.49 4.55 20.35
CA LYS A 809 -58.75 3.31 19.61
C LYS A 809 -57.85 2.14 20.03
N TYR A 810 -56.64 2.44 20.52
CA TYR A 810 -55.66 1.42 20.91
C TYR A 810 -55.25 1.58 22.38
N SER A 811 -55.21 0.47 23.10
CA SER A 811 -54.93 0.46 24.54
C SER A 811 -53.56 -0.13 24.89
N SER A 812 -52.93 -0.86 23.97
CA SER A 812 -51.63 -1.50 24.20
C SER A 812 -50.78 -1.62 22.93
N HIS A 813 -49.47 -1.75 23.11
CA HIS A 813 -48.52 -1.99 22.02
C HIS A 813 -48.80 -3.30 21.25
N SER A 814 -49.36 -4.32 21.92
CA SER A 814 -49.68 -5.61 21.30
C SER A 814 -50.75 -5.48 20.22
N GLU A 815 -51.80 -4.69 20.46
CA GLU A 815 -52.89 -4.46 19.49
C GLU A 815 -52.37 -3.74 18.24
N ILE A 816 -51.49 -2.76 18.42
CA ILE A 816 -50.90 -1.98 17.33
C ILE A 816 -49.97 -2.88 16.48
N SER A 817 -49.22 -3.78 17.13
CA SER A 817 -48.27 -4.68 16.46
C SER A 817 -48.98 -5.72 15.58
N GLU A 818 -50.19 -6.18 15.93
CA GLU A 818 -50.98 -7.06 15.06
C GLU A 818 -51.41 -6.37 13.76
N VAL A 819 -51.85 -5.10 13.85
CA VAL A 819 -52.20 -4.29 12.68
C VAL A 819 -50.97 -4.07 11.80
N ALA A 820 -49.82 -3.72 12.41
CA ALA A 820 -48.57 -3.52 11.70
C ALA A 820 -48.08 -4.79 10.99
N ALA A 821 -48.20 -5.97 11.63
CA ALA A 821 -47.83 -7.25 11.01
C ALA A 821 -48.66 -7.55 9.75
N ARG A 822 -49.96 -7.20 9.74
CA ARG A 822 -50.82 -7.32 8.57
C ARG A 822 -50.38 -6.37 7.44
N LEU A 823 -50.08 -5.11 7.75
CA LEU A 823 -49.60 -4.14 6.77
C LEU A 823 -48.24 -4.52 6.19
N LYS A 824 -47.36 -5.07 7.03
CA LYS A 824 -46.05 -5.61 6.61
C LYS A 824 -46.20 -6.71 5.57
N LEU A 825 -47.14 -7.63 5.75
CA LEU A 825 -47.48 -8.66 4.75
C LEU A 825 -48.05 -8.10 3.44
N GLU A 826 -48.71 -6.94 3.49
CA GLU A 826 -49.17 -6.24 2.28
C GLU A 826 -48.03 -5.53 1.56
N ALA A 827 -47.14 -4.86 2.30
CA ALA A 827 -45.95 -4.19 1.77
C ALA A 827 -45.06 -5.18 1.02
N LYS A 828 -44.76 -6.35 1.61
CA LYS A 828 -43.94 -7.41 1.01
C LYS A 828 -44.50 -8.04 -0.29
N LYS A 829 -45.76 -7.74 -0.66
CA LYS A 829 -46.34 -8.20 -1.93
C LYS A 829 -46.08 -7.23 -3.08
N ARG A 830 -45.70 -5.98 -2.78
CA ARG A 830 -45.38 -4.97 -3.79
C ARG A 830 -43.91 -5.13 -4.17
N GLU A 831 -43.60 -4.91 -5.45
CA GLU A 831 -42.21 -4.95 -5.91
C GLU A 831 -41.52 -3.62 -5.58
N GLY A 832 -40.30 -3.70 -5.03
CA GLY A 832 -39.47 -2.54 -4.68
C GLY A 832 -39.81 -1.94 -3.32
N SER A 833 -39.07 -0.88 -2.97
CA SER A 833 -39.19 -0.21 -1.68
C SER A 833 -40.49 0.60 -1.58
N VAL A 834 -41.25 0.43 -0.50
CA VAL A 834 -42.62 0.96 -0.43
C VAL A 834 -43.06 1.35 0.99
N LEU A 835 -43.89 2.38 1.08
CA LEU A 835 -44.65 2.74 2.28
C LEU A 835 -46.11 2.27 2.16
N VAL A 836 -46.59 1.52 3.14
CA VAL A 836 -48.01 1.18 3.34
C VAL A 836 -48.45 1.74 4.69
N LYS A 837 -49.56 2.48 4.72
CA LYS A 837 -50.08 3.10 5.94
C LYS A 837 -51.57 2.88 6.13
N GLU A 838 -52.01 2.82 7.38
CA GLU A 838 -53.43 2.70 7.79
C GLU A 838 -53.80 3.65 8.92
#